data_AF-A0A4P5VXU0-F1
#
_entry.id   AF-A0A4P5VXU0-F1
#
_cell.length_a   1.000
_cell.length_b   1.000
_cell.length_c   1.000
_cell.angle_alpha   90.00
_cell.angle_beta   90.00
_cell.angle_gamma   90.00
#
_symmetry.space_group_name_H-M   'P 1'
#
loop_
_entity.id
_entity.type
_entity.pdbx_description
1 polymer ?
#
loop_
_entity_poly.entity_id
_entity_poly.type
_entity_poly.pdbx_seq_one_letter_code
_entity_poly.pdbx_strand_id
1 'polypeptide(L)'
;MMRRLSTWLAVAIPLVLGALAARSLTLPEPRAASSYSAALDALLSSAPPRWVIVGNSKAKQDVNEAQLAEELGFDGTITPVVLNGSTAPAWYAMLEQRVFGEGYRPELVIVYGQLGALLRDRVLSDTELHNIEGLAEKPSPILESRVFGLADGAVGRAHQRAFRLHDAAVTGLRERWVETLFGPPPTEARAWAAVYGADASVRSTGNTRMVPGEATTSAASMSEGAAGTTFVDAILRLCHGAGARVLFVRAPVGAQVRSRDDVPAEVEAALYAHINAAGASWIDLHAIPLPAGAFRDDFHLLPEGAAVLTAALAERMLAADVAHGGVVRATPPFRASSVVRKGTPPGITVGAISALKERACGWRAAVSGLEGLDDEALVAAGLGLTSPFIVEVDGEVLPGGAPAKDFGAACAGAAMMRPGEVRVSTASGVAPGTLTLRVTGEPSVTDAKGRTTWWVPPGTTTRWTFAGAPPGESPRVEAVVRAVTGAAATMWVNDEAVPFTPAGRVLRASAPVPAGEWRLGVQAGSDSWLVVHSLAAIGSQTSYVVGGPWAETHLLQARPKFAADPAPKQVVAVEEGEGLWRIDVPEWAPLGDDRTRAVAGKRCSPVEGSDDGSDFAKATHATLAQVRAHSGGVAHEGGALWVWRRAAQAAPAWLRLNPERSCIRGGKYFPGWLYAGDVAAMTLASKRLGAHPLGIDSLAVDAAAFGGDVSLDVVVRKRVHGGWEEEWRGAAEFVEADGRGGVTLRINPPLGVEGKREVELRVSGGYLLAFDVVLSESERGAAAGP
;
A
#
# COMPACT_ATOMS: atom_id res chain seq x y z
N MET A 1 76.34 -8.06 29.45
CA MET A 1 75.58 -8.72 28.36
C MET A 1 74.08 -8.45 28.44
N MET A 2 73.43 -8.67 29.60
CA MET A 2 71.98 -8.42 29.78
C MET A 2 71.49 -7.00 29.47
N ARG A 3 72.23 -5.93 29.84
CA ARG A 3 71.83 -4.54 29.50
C ARG A 3 71.81 -4.22 28.01
N ARG A 4 72.66 -4.87 27.18
CA ARG A 4 72.64 -4.65 25.73
C ARG A 4 71.49 -5.40 25.06
N LEU A 5 71.08 -6.54 25.62
CA LEU A 5 69.94 -7.32 25.15
C LEU A 5 68.61 -6.60 25.44
N SER A 6 68.46 -5.96 26.61
CA SER A 6 67.25 -5.21 26.95
C SER A 6 67.05 -3.99 26.05
N THR A 7 68.11 -3.26 25.72
CA THR A 7 68.03 -2.11 24.79
C THR A 7 67.70 -2.55 23.36
N TRP A 8 68.27 -3.67 22.91
CA TRP A 8 67.94 -4.24 21.60
C TRP A 8 66.49 -4.70 21.52
N LEU A 9 65.98 -5.40 22.54
CA LEU A 9 64.58 -5.83 22.59
C LEU A 9 63.62 -4.64 22.66
N ALA A 10 63.95 -3.58 23.39
CA ALA A 10 63.13 -2.38 23.49
C ALA A 10 62.96 -1.63 22.16
N VAL A 11 63.87 -1.81 21.20
CA VAL A 11 63.79 -1.20 19.86
C VAL A 11 63.26 -2.20 18.82
N ALA A 12 63.70 -3.45 18.87
CA ALA A 12 63.29 -4.48 17.92
C ALA A 12 61.82 -4.87 18.07
N ILE A 13 61.29 -4.94 19.30
CA ILE A 13 59.88 -5.32 19.53
C ILE A 13 58.94 -4.27 18.92
N PRO A 14 59.06 -2.96 19.17
CA PRO A 14 58.22 -1.95 18.51
C PRO A 14 58.36 -1.93 16.99
N LEU A 15 59.56 -2.16 16.44
CA LEU A 15 59.76 -2.21 14.99
C LEU A 15 59.09 -3.44 14.36
N VAL A 16 59.20 -4.61 14.99
CA VAL A 16 58.53 -5.83 14.53
C VAL A 16 57.02 -5.71 14.68
N LEU A 17 56.52 -5.18 15.81
CA LEU A 17 55.10 -4.92 16.00
C LEU A 17 54.57 -3.87 15.03
N GLY A 18 55.34 -2.81 14.75
CA GLY A 18 55.02 -1.79 13.76
C GLY A 18 55.01 -2.34 12.33
N ALA A 19 55.97 -3.21 11.97
CA ALA A 19 56.01 -3.87 10.68
C ALA A 19 54.88 -4.91 10.53
N LEU A 20 54.54 -5.65 11.59
CA LEU A 20 53.41 -6.57 11.62
C LEU A 20 52.08 -5.82 11.55
N ALA A 21 51.95 -4.67 12.21
CA ALA A 21 50.79 -3.80 12.10
C ALA A 21 50.68 -3.18 10.70
N ALA A 22 51.77 -2.68 10.12
CA ALA A 22 51.77 -2.19 8.74
C ALA A 22 51.45 -3.31 7.73
N ARG A 23 51.93 -4.53 7.97
CA ARG A 23 51.64 -5.70 7.14
C ARG A 23 50.19 -6.18 7.32
N SER A 24 49.65 -6.19 8.53
CA SER A 24 48.24 -6.52 8.75
C SER A 24 47.31 -5.46 8.15
N LEU A 25 47.73 -4.20 8.10
CA LEU A 25 47.03 -3.12 7.40
C LEU A 25 47.07 -3.24 5.86
N THR A 26 47.97 -4.07 5.29
CA THR A 26 48.13 -4.22 3.83
C THR A 26 47.69 -5.58 3.29
N LEU A 27 47.67 -6.63 4.11
CA LEU A 27 47.16 -7.94 3.68
C LEU A 27 45.63 -7.89 3.53
N PRO A 28 45.05 -8.45 2.45
CA PRO A 28 43.60 -8.64 2.39
C PRO A 28 43.21 -9.61 3.51
N GLU A 29 42.41 -9.16 4.47
CA GLU A 29 41.77 -10.10 5.39
C GLU A 29 40.79 -10.94 4.57
N PRO A 30 40.79 -12.27 4.73
CA PRO A 30 39.68 -13.07 4.22
C PRO A 30 38.41 -12.55 4.89
N ARG A 31 37.56 -11.87 4.11
CA ARG A 31 36.26 -11.40 4.58
C ARG A 31 35.43 -12.64 4.84
N ALA A 32 35.20 -12.96 6.13
CA ALA A 32 34.28 -14.01 6.48
C ALA A 32 32.91 -13.67 5.88
N ALA A 33 32.27 -14.65 5.24
CA ALA A 33 30.91 -14.49 4.75
C ALA A 33 30.02 -14.00 5.90
N SER A 34 29.33 -12.89 5.69
CA SER A 34 28.33 -12.42 6.64
C SER A 34 27.25 -13.49 6.83
N SER A 35 26.59 -13.52 7.98
CA SER A 35 25.42 -14.39 8.19
C SER A 35 24.32 -14.13 7.16
N TYR A 36 24.24 -12.89 6.67
CA TYR A 36 23.35 -12.49 5.59
C TYR A 36 23.73 -13.13 4.25
N SER A 37 25.00 -13.06 3.84
CA SER A 37 25.43 -13.65 2.58
C SER A 37 25.29 -15.18 2.60
N ALA A 38 25.62 -15.83 3.72
CA ALA A 38 25.39 -17.26 3.89
C ALA A 38 23.90 -17.63 3.77
N ALA A 39 23.00 -16.80 4.31
CA ALA A 39 21.56 -17.01 4.17
C ALA A 39 21.07 -16.82 2.73
N LEU A 40 21.66 -15.86 2.00
CA LEU A 40 21.36 -15.63 0.59
C LEU A 40 21.87 -16.77 -0.30
N ASP A 41 23.08 -17.27 -0.05
CA ASP A 41 23.64 -18.43 -0.74
C ASP A 41 22.78 -19.69 -0.50
N ALA A 42 22.32 -19.89 0.75
CA ALA A 42 21.41 -20.98 1.10
C ALA A 42 20.05 -20.85 0.38
N LEU A 43 19.52 -19.62 0.24
CA LEU A 43 18.28 -19.35 -0.48
C LEU A 43 18.44 -19.69 -1.97
N LEU A 44 19.46 -19.15 -2.64
CA LEU A 44 19.70 -19.34 -4.07
C LEU A 44 20.05 -20.79 -4.44
N SER A 45 20.73 -21.52 -3.55
CA SER A 45 21.08 -22.93 -3.77
C SER A 45 19.90 -23.89 -3.58
N SER A 46 18.92 -23.53 -2.74
CA SER A 46 17.73 -24.38 -2.50
C SER A 46 16.83 -24.55 -3.73
N ALA A 47 16.79 -23.53 -4.59
CA ALA A 47 16.05 -23.55 -5.85
C ALA A 47 16.67 -22.52 -6.82
N PRO A 48 17.40 -22.97 -7.87
CA PRO A 48 17.98 -22.06 -8.85
C PRO A 48 16.90 -21.13 -9.41
N PRO A 49 17.08 -19.80 -9.31
CA PRO A 49 16.04 -18.86 -9.72
C PRO A 49 15.93 -18.80 -11.24
N ARG A 50 14.71 -18.95 -11.75
CA ARG A 50 14.41 -18.55 -13.13
C ARG A 50 14.30 -17.03 -13.20
N TRP A 51 13.60 -16.40 -12.26
CA TRP A 51 13.54 -14.95 -12.09
C TRP A 51 14.04 -14.53 -10.69
N VAL A 52 14.64 -13.35 -10.60
CA VAL A 52 15.11 -12.76 -9.34
C VAL A 52 14.40 -11.45 -9.08
N ILE A 53 13.89 -11.24 -7.87
CA ILE A 53 13.47 -9.93 -7.39
C ILE A 53 14.57 -9.38 -6.49
N VAL A 54 15.21 -8.28 -6.88
CA VAL A 54 16.23 -7.61 -6.08
C VAL A 54 15.71 -6.29 -5.52
N GLY A 55 15.96 -6.03 -4.24
CA GLY A 55 15.51 -4.79 -3.62
C GLY A 55 15.77 -4.71 -2.13
N ASN A 56 15.09 -3.76 -1.49
CA ASN A 56 15.15 -3.58 -0.05
C ASN A 56 14.06 -4.35 0.71
N SER A 57 13.80 -3.97 1.96
CA SER A 57 12.75 -4.59 2.78
C SER A 57 11.35 -4.51 2.15
N LYS A 58 11.10 -3.57 1.23
CA LYS A 58 9.84 -3.47 0.47
C LYS A 58 9.69 -4.62 -0.52
N ALA A 59 10.75 -5.00 -1.24
CA ALA A 59 10.69 -6.14 -2.17
C ALA A 59 10.28 -7.44 -1.46
N LYS A 60 10.74 -7.62 -0.22
CA LYS A 60 10.41 -8.77 0.63
C LYS A 60 8.98 -8.76 1.17
N GLN A 61 8.44 -7.58 1.45
CA GLN A 61 7.20 -7.44 2.24
C GLN A 61 5.99 -7.07 1.38
N ASP A 62 6.21 -6.33 0.30
CA ASP A 62 5.15 -5.79 -0.54
C ASP A 62 4.82 -6.73 -1.71
N VAL A 63 5.76 -7.57 -2.13
CA VAL A 63 5.56 -8.52 -3.24
C VAL A 63 5.43 -9.92 -2.66
N ASN A 64 4.34 -10.60 -3.01
CA ASN A 64 4.15 -12.02 -2.71
C ASN A 64 4.58 -12.84 -3.92
N GLU A 65 5.73 -13.49 -3.86
CA GLU A 65 6.36 -14.16 -5.00
C GLU A 65 5.53 -15.35 -5.50
N ALA A 66 4.91 -16.09 -4.57
CA ALA A 66 4.04 -17.22 -4.90
C ALA A 66 2.76 -16.75 -5.61
N GLN A 67 2.14 -15.67 -5.10
CA GLN A 67 0.98 -15.07 -5.77
C GLN A 67 1.37 -14.48 -7.13
N LEU A 68 2.52 -13.81 -7.23
CA LEU A 68 2.99 -13.26 -8.51
C LEU A 68 3.19 -14.38 -9.55
N ALA A 69 3.80 -15.50 -9.15
CA ALA A 69 3.97 -16.64 -10.04
C ALA A 69 2.61 -17.24 -10.47
N GLU A 70 1.68 -17.40 -9.53
CA GLU A 70 0.33 -17.92 -9.78
C GLU A 70 -0.44 -17.03 -10.77
N GLU A 71 -0.51 -15.71 -10.53
CA GLU A 71 -1.23 -14.75 -11.37
C GLU A 71 -0.66 -14.67 -12.79
N LEU A 72 0.67 -14.88 -12.93
CA LEU A 72 1.34 -14.89 -14.23
C LEU A 72 1.24 -16.24 -14.96
N GLY A 73 0.69 -17.28 -14.32
CA GLY A 73 0.81 -18.65 -14.83
C GLY A 73 2.26 -19.11 -15.00
N PHE A 74 3.17 -18.58 -14.18
CA PHE A 74 4.60 -18.83 -14.27
C PHE A 74 4.98 -20.11 -13.51
N ASP A 75 5.48 -21.10 -14.23
CA ASP A 75 5.89 -22.41 -13.71
C ASP A 75 7.31 -22.42 -13.08
N GLY A 76 8.02 -21.30 -13.17
CA GLY A 76 9.36 -21.14 -12.65
C GLY A 76 9.44 -20.61 -11.22
N THR A 77 10.66 -20.54 -10.71
CA THR A 77 10.98 -19.97 -9.40
C THR A 77 11.26 -18.47 -9.49
N ILE A 78 10.51 -17.70 -8.70
CA ILE A 78 10.77 -16.28 -8.44
C ILE A 78 11.45 -16.20 -7.06
N THR A 79 12.73 -15.81 -7.02
CA THR A 79 13.50 -15.78 -5.76
C THR A 79 13.79 -14.34 -5.32
N PRO A 80 13.41 -13.95 -4.09
CA PRO A 80 13.70 -12.62 -3.56
C PRO A 80 15.13 -12.52 -3.02
N VAL A 81 15.93 -11.66 -3.62
CA VAL A 81 17.30 -11.31 -3.22
C VAL A 81 17.27 -9.94 -2.55
N VAL A 82 17.01 -9.92 -1.24
CA VAL A 82 16.56 -8.73 -0.51
C VAL A 82 17.42 -8.40 0.69
N LEU A 83 17.90 -7.16 0.79
CA LEU A 83 18.66 -6.66 1.94
C LEU A 83 17.89 -5.49 2.58
N ASN A 84 17.56 -5.58 3.86
CA ASN A 84 16.77 -4.53 4.52
C ASN A 84 17.48 -3.18 4.51
N GLY A 85 16.74 -2.11 4.23
CA GLY A 85 17.28 -0.74 4.18
C GLY A 85 18.30 -0.48 3.07
N SER A 86 18.47 -1.41 2.13
CA SER A 86 19.46 -1.28 1.05
C SER A 86 19.01 -0.35 -0.08
N THR A 87 19.99 0.13 -0.85
CA THR A 87 19.78 0.93 -2.05
C THR A 87 20.52 0.31 -3.25
N ALA A 88 20.46 0.97 -4.42
CA ALA A 88 21.01 0.44 -5.67
C ALA A 88 22.46 -0.09 -5.63
N PRO A 89 23.43 0.52 -4.90
CA PRO A 89 24.78 -0.03 -4.76
C PRO A 89 24.80 -1.44 -4.15
N ALA A 90 23.98 -1.69 -3.12
CA ALA A 90 23.88 -3.00 -2.50
C ALA A 90 23.14 -4.00 -3.41
N TRP A 91 22.14 -3.55 -4.16
CA TRP A 91 21.44 -4.38 -5.14
C TRP A 91 22.39 -4.85 -6.25
N TYR A 92 23.23 -3.94 -6.75
CA TYR A 92 24.31 -4.27 -7.67
C TYR A 92 25.27 -5.31 -7.05
N ALA A 93 25.72 -5.10 -5.81
CA ALA A 93 26.62 -6.05 -5.14
C ALA A 93 26.00 -7.45 -4.99
N MET A 94 24.71 -7.54 -4.63
CA MET A 94 23.99 -8.82 -4.56
C MET A 94 23.93 -9.51 -5.93
N LEU A 95 23.55 -8.77 -6.98
CA LEU A 95 23.48 -9.32 -8.33
C LEU A 95 24.85 -9.79 -8.83
N GLU A 96 25.88 -8.98 -8.67
CA GLU A 96 27.21 -9.26 -9.20
C GLU A 96 27.86 -10.43 -8.49
N GLN A 97 27.85 -10.40 -7.16
CA GLN A 97 28.65 -11.33 -6.36
C GLN A 97 27.90 -12.62 -6.06
N ARG A 98 26.58 -12.52 -5.79
CA ARG A 98 25.79 -13.65 -5.25
C ARG A 98 24.90 -14.30 -6.27
N VAL A 99 24.39 -13.55 -7.24
CA VAL A 99 23.57 -14.12 -8.32
C VAL A 99 24.47 -14.53 -9.49
N PHE A 100 25.05 -13.57 -10.20
CA PHE A 100 25.82 -13.85 -11.41
C PHE A 100 27.20 -14.45 -11.12
N GLY A 101 27.85 -14.02 -10.04
CA GLY A 101 29.15 -14.51 -9.57
C GLY A 101 29.15 -16.00 -9.21
N GLU A 102 28.08 -16.47 -8.58
CA GLU A 102 27.85 -17.89 -8.24
C GLU A 102 27.32 -18.72 -9.41
N GLY A 103 27.25 -18.13 -10.62
CA GLY A 103 26.89 -18.85 -11.84
C GLY A 103 25.39 -18.92 -12.14
N TYR A 104 24.51 -18.35 -11.31
CA TYR A 104 23.08 -18.26 -11.62
C TYR A 104 22.84 -17.38 -12.84
N ARG A 105 21.86 -17.75 -13.67
CA ARG A 105 21.50 -17.04 -14.92
C ARG A 105 19.99 -16.86 -15.01
N PRO A 106 19.39 -16.01 -14.17
CA PRO A 106 17.96 -15.74 -14.27
C PRO A 106 17.63 -15.10 -15.63
N GLU A 107 16.47 -15.44 -16.18
CA GLU A 107 15.94 -14.87 -17.43
C GLU A 107 15.48 -13.42 -17.25
N LEU A 108 15.03 -13.07 -16.04
CA LEU A 108 14.52 -11.75 -15.67
C LEU A 108 15.01 -11.35 -14.27
N VAL A 109 15.50 -10.13 -14.16
CA VAL A 109 15.78 -9.45 -12.89
C VAL A 109 14.78 -8.32 -12.69
N ILE A 110 14.00 -8.41 -11.63
CA ILE A 110 13.03 -7.40 -11.22
C ILE A 110 13.68 -6.55 -10.13
N VAL A 111 14.01 -5.30 -10.44
CA VAL A 111 14.57 -4.34 -9.46
C VAL A 111 13.42 -3.58 -8.82
N TYR A 112 13.10 -3.91 -7.57
CA TYR A 112 11.93 -3.39 -6.86
C TYR A 112 12.33 -2.44 -5.72
N GLY A 113 11.84 -1.20 -5.76
CA GLY A 113 12.09 -0.24 -4.69
C GLY A 113 11.50 1.15 -4.93
N GLN A 114 11.82 2.06 -4.03
CA GLN A 114 11.54 3.49 -4.19
C GLN A 114 12.46 4.09 -5.25
N LEU A 115 11.98 5.10 -5.99
CA LEU A 115 12.78 5.82 -6.98
C LEU A 115 14.01 6.46 -6.34
N GLY A 116 13.85 7.03 -5.14
CA GLY A 116 14.97 7.61 -4.38
C GLY A 116 16.03 6.58 -3.91
N ALA A 117 15.67 5.31 -3.77
CA ALA A 117 16.63 4.23 -3.46
C ALA A 117 17.31 3.68 -4.73
N LEU A 118 16.57 3.69 -5.85
CA LEU A 118 17.09 3.30 -7.16
C LEU A 118 18.13 4.29 -7.70
N LEU A 119 17.91 5.58 -7.48
CA LEU A 119 18.78 6.66 -7.97
C LEU A 119 20.01 6.93 -7.10
N ARG A 120 20.30 6.07 -6.11
CA ARG A 120 21.49 6.24 -5.27
C ARG A 120 22.76 5.90 -6.05
N ASP A 121 23.72 6.81 -5.98
CA ASP A 121 25.05 6.70 -6.58
C ASP A 121 26.14 6.37 -5.56
N ARG A 122 25.83 6.50 -4.26
CA ARG A 122 26.72 6.22 -3.13
C ARG A 122 25.97 5.63 -1.96
N VAL A 123 26.72 5.05 -1.03
CA VAL A 123 26.23 4.54 0.25
C VAL A 123 26.04 5.69 1.24
N LEU A 124 24.96 5.66 2.02
CA LEU A 124 24.60 6.74 2.95
C LEU A 124 24.93 6.45 4.40
N SER A 125 25.11 5.19 4.75
CA SER A 125 25.32 4.76 6.13
C SER A 125 26.44 3.74 6.23
N ASP A 126 27.14 3.76 7.36
CA ASP A 126 28.16 2.76 7.69
C ASP A 126 27.56 1.35 7.73
N THR A 127 26.28 1.22 8.10
CA THR A 127 25.54 -0.05 8.08
C THR A 127 25.38 -0.59 6.67
N GLU A 128 24.97 0.24 5.71
CA GLU A 128 24.86 -0.20 4.32
C GLU A 128 26.24 -0.52 3.74
N LEU A 129 27.27 0.25 4.09
CA LEU A 129 28.64 -0.03 3.69
C LEU A 129 29.09 -1.40 4.23
N HIS A 130 28.87 -1.64 5.53
CA HIS A 130 29.19 -2.91 6.18
C HIS A 130 28.46 -4.08 5.53
N ASN A 131 27.18 -3.91 5.18
CA ASN A 131 26.42 -4.95 4.49
C ASN A 131 26.99 -5.24 3.09
N ILE A 132 27.39 -4.22 2.33
CA ILE A 132 28.03 -4.40 1.01
C ILE A 132 29.39 -5.10 1.16
N GLU A 133 30.15 -4.81 2.21
CA GLU A 133 31.40 -5.53 2.50
C GLU A 133 31.17 -6.99 2.86
N GLY A 134 30.11 -7.29 3.59
CA GLY A 134 29.71 -8.65 3.93
C GLY A 134 29.18 -9.44 2.72
N LEU A 135 28.71 -8.74 1.68
CA LEU A 135 28.27 -9.33 0.43
C LEU A 135 29.42 -9.68 -0.50
N ALA A 136 30.42 -8.79 -0.62
CA ALA A 136 31.52 -8.92 -1.58
C ALA A 136 32.81 -9.44 -0.92
N GLU A 137 33.15 -10.70 -1.17
CA GLU A 137 34.46 -11.25 -0.78
C GLU A 137 35.61 -10.46 -1.45
N LYS A 138 35.42 -10.11 -2.72
CA LYS A 138 36.28 -9.22 -3.49
C LYS A 138 35.42 -8.19 -4.23
N PRO A 139 35.41 -6.91 -3.80
CA PRO A 139 34.60 -5.88 -4.46
C PRO A 139 35.07 -5.69 -5.90
N SER A 140 34.12 -5.51 -6.82
CA SER A 140 34.42 -5.19 -8.21
C SER A 140 34.96 -3.79 -8.39
N PRO A 141 35.61 -3.47 -9.53
CA PRO A 141 36.07 -2.11 -9.82
C PRO A 141 34.96 -1.04 -9.73
N ILE A 142 33.70 -1.41 -10.01
CA ILE A 142 32.56 -0.50 -9.89
C ILE A 142 32.26 -0.21 -8.41
N LEU A 143 32.17 -1.24 -7.56
CA LEU A 143 31.98 -1.04 -6.12
C LEU A 143 33.18 -0.33 -5.48
N GLU A 144 34.41 -0.68 -5.86
CA GLU A 144 35.62 -0.03 -5.37
C GLU A 144 35.65 1.47 -5.67
N SER A 145 35.35 1.85 -6.92
CA SER A 145 35.39 3.26 -7.34
C SER A 145 34.23 4.09 -6.79
N ARG A 146 33.01 3.55 -6.75
CA ARG A 146 31.80 4.33 -6.41
C ARG A 146 31.36 4.22 -4.95
N VAL A 147 31.56 3.07 -4.30
CA VAL A 147 31.13 2.84 -2.91
C VAL A 147 32.27 3.09 -1.93
N PHE A 148 33.43 2.49 -2.18
CA PHE A 148 34.54 2.54 -1.24
C PHE A 148 35.43 3.78 -1.39
N GLY A 149 35.13 4.65 -2.35
CA GLY A 149 35.91 5.87 -2.61
C GLY A 149 37.39 5.59 -2.90
N LEU A 150 37.72 4.40 -3.43
CA LEU A 150 39.10 3.95 -3.60
C LEU A 150 39.87 4.68 -4.71
N ALA A 151 39.32 5.76 -5.25
CA ALA A 151 40.11 6.80 -5.91
C ALA A 151 41.24 7.33 -4.99
N ASP A 152 41.11 7.24 -3.66
CA ASP A 152 42.14 7.64 -2.69
C ASP A 152 43.14 6.53 -2.28
N GLY A 153 43.11 5.35 -2.94
CA GLY A 153 44.15 4.33 -2.82
C GLY A 153 44.26 3.62 -1.45
N ALA A 154 45.50 3.26 -1.05
CA ALA A 154 45.77 2.48 0.17
C ALA A 154 45.42 3.20 1.48
N VAL A 155 45.31 4.54 1.45
CA VAL A 155 45.06 5.38 2.63
C VAL A 155 43.61 5.27 3.10
N GLY A 156 42.64 5.29 2.18
CA GLY A 156 41.23 5.08 2.52
C GLY A 156 40.98 3.71 3.18
N ARG A 157 41.64 2.66 2.65
CA ARG A 157 41.61 1.31 3.25
C ARG A 157 42.21 1.29 4.65
N ALA A 158 43.32 1.99 4.88
CA ALA A 158 43.95 2.08 6.18
C ALA A 158 43.06 2.81 7.20
N HIS A 159 42.36 3.89 6.79
CA HIS A 159 41.44 4.62 7.67
C HIS A 159 40.21 3.80 8.05
N GLN A 160 39.56 3.13 7.10
CA GLN A 160 38.43 2.25 7.40
C GLN A 160 38.83 1.04 8.26
N ARG A 161 40.04 0.49 8.05
CA ARG A 161 40.58 -0.57 8.92
C ARG A 161 40.89 -0.06 10.32
N ALA A 162 41.49 1.12 10.45
CA ALA A 162 41.77 1.72 11.75
C ALA A 162 40.47 1.98 12.52
N PHE A 163 39.41 2.45 11.85
CA PHE A 163 38.10 2.64 12.46
C PHE A 163 37.46 1.31 12.89
N ARG A 164 37.54 0.26 12.07
CA ARG A 164 37.06 -1.09 12.42
C ARG A 164 37.82 -1.73 13.57
N LEU A 165 39.15 -1.60 13.58
CA LEU A 165 39.98 -2.08 14.69
C LEU A 165 39.65 -1.31 15.97
N HIS A 166 39.43 0.00 15.88
CA HIS A 166 38.98 0.81 16.99
C HIS A 166 37.60 0.36 17.48
N ASP A 167 36.63 0.16 16.59
CA ASP A 167 35.27 -0.27 16.96
C ASP A 167 35.25 -1.70 17.51
N ALA A 168 35.92 -2.66 16.88
CA ALA A 168 36.05 -4.01 17.39
C ALA A 168 36.79 -4.06 18.74
N ALA A 169 37.80 -3.20 18.94
CA ALA A 169 38.50 -3.09 20.22
C ALA A 169 37.61 -2.46 21.29
N VAL A 170 36.93 -1.34 20.99
CA VAL A 170 36.10 -0.60 21.94
C VAL A 170 34.80 -1.33 22.24
N THR A 171 34.08 -1.75 21.21
CA THR A 171 32.82 -2.49 21.31
C THR A 171 33.07 -3.90 21.82
N GLY A 172 34.12 -4.59 21.36
CA GLY A 172 34.50 -5.91 21.90
C GLY A 172 35.00 -5.86 23.36
N LEU A 173 35.73 -4.81 23.78
CA LEU A 173 35.99 -4.60 25.21
C LEU A 173 34.70 -4.32 25.94
N ARG A 174 33.87 -3.39 25.45
CA ARG A 174 32.63 -2.98 26.10
C ARG A 174 31.69 -4.16 26.28
N GLU A 175 31.50 -4.98 25.26
CA GLU A 175 30.66 -6.18 25.30
C GLU A 175 31.22 -7.21 26.26
N ARG A 176 32.54 -7.48 26.25
CA ARG A 176 33.15 -8.35 27.27
C ARG A 176 33.00 -7.81 28.67
N TRP A 177 33.15 -6.51 28.87
CA TRP A 177 32.97 -5.86 30.17
C TRP A 177 31.51 -5.93 30.62
N VAL A 178 30.56 -5.67 29.72
CA VAL A 178 29.12 -5.79 30.00
C VAL A 178 28.75 -7.24 30.28
N GLU A 179 29.26 -8.20 29.51
CA GLU A 179 29.02 -9.63 29.72
C GLU A 179 29.62 -10.12 31.05
N THR A 180 30.82 -9.64 31.39
CA THR A 180 31.47 -9.97 32.67
C THR A 180 30.73 -9.36 33.87
N LEU A 181 30.17 -8.16 33.73
CA LEU A 181 29.49 -7.46 34.83
C LEU A 181 28.00 -7.80 34.95
N PHE A 182 27.32 -8.12 33.84
CA PHE A 182 25.86 -8.22 33.77
C PHE A 182 25.37 -9.53 33.13
N GLY A 183 26.27 -10.44 32.74
CA GLY A 183 25.94 -11.67 32.02
C GLY A 183 25.71 -11.44 30.51
N PRO A 184 25.55 -12.52 29.73
CA PRO A 184 25.36 -12.42 28.29
C PRO A 184 24.09 -11.61 27.97
N PRO A 185 24.11 -10.71 26.97
CA PRO A 185 22.93 -9.95 26.61
C PRO A 185 21.82 -10.92 26.19
N PRO A 186 20.56 -10.70 26.61
CA PRO A 186 19.45 -11.47 26.09
C PRO A 186 19.47 -11.35 24.56
N THR A 187 19.40 -12.48 23.84
CA THR A 187 19.20 -12.49 22.37
C THR A 187 18.15 -11.45 22.01
N GLU A 188 18.36 -10.61 20.99
CA GLU A 188 17.45 -9.48 20.67
C GLU A 188 15.98 -9.89 20.78
N ALA A 189 15.61 -11.03 20.21
CA ALA A 189 14.25 -11.59 20.29
C ALA A 189 13.69 -11.76 21.72
N ARG A 190 14.51 -12.19 22.69
CA ARG A 190 14.14 -12.30 24.11
C ARG A 190 14.15 -10.97 24.84
N ALA A 191 15.08 -10.07 24.52
CA ALA A 191 15.15 -8.73 25.11
C ALA A 191 13.88 -7.92 24.75
N TRP A 192 13.45 -8.00 23.49
CA TRP A 192 12.24 -7.35 23.00
C TRP A 192 10.97 -8.01 23.54
N ALA A 193 10.92 -9.34 23.65
CA ALA A 193 9.77 -10.06 24.22
C ALA A 193 9.59 -9.80 25.73
N ALA A 194 10.69 -9.63 26.47
CA ALA A 194 10.65 -9.38 27.92
C ALA A 194 10.18 -7.96 28.28
N VAL A 195 10.45 -6.97 27.42
CA VAL A 195 10.08 -5.56 27.69
C VAL A 195 8.65 -5.24 27.21
N TYR A 196 8.16 -5.90 26.15
CA TYR A 196 6.91 -5.51 25.50
C TYR A 196 5.84 -6.61 25.45
N GLY A 197 6.14 -7.83 25.90
CA GLY A 197 5.23 -8.98 25.81
C GLY A 197 5.15 -9.56 24.39
N ALA A 198 4.76 -10.83 24.28
CA ALA A 198 4.73 -11.58 23.01
C ALA A 198 3.75 -10.99 21.96
N ASP A 199 2.81 -10.14 22.39
CA ASP A 199 1.74 -9.59 21.55
C ASP A 199 1.96 -8.13 21.08
N ALA A 200 3.07 -7.47 21.43
CA ALA A 200 3.34 -6.07 21.05
C ALA A 200 3.79 -5.87 19.60
N SER A 201 3.81 -6.93 18.77
CA SER A 201 4.35 -6.89 17.41
C SER A 201 3.40 -6.31 16.34
N VAL A 202 2.18 -5.85 16.67
CA VAL A 202 1.19 -5.54 15.61
C VAL A 202 0.62 -4.12 15.62
N ARG A 203 0.89 -3.27 16.61
CA ARG A 203 0.50 -1.85 16.53
C ARG A 203 1.58 -0.95 17.09
N SER A 204 2.60 -0.63 16.28
CA SER A 204 3.35 0.59 16.53
C SER A 204 2.36 1.75 16.35
N THR A 205 1.93 2.34 17.46
CA THR A 205 1.31 3.66 17.45
C THR A 205 2.23 4.59 16.65
N GLY A 206 1.66 5.38 15.75
CA GLY A 206 2.35 6.21 14.75
C GLY A 206 3.24 7.32 15.29
N ASN A 207 3.86 7.16 16.46
CA ASN A 207 5.00 7.94 16.88
C ASN A 207 6.25 7.19 16.43
N THR A 208 6.77 7.65 15.31
CA THR A 208 8.11 7.41 14.78
C THR A 208 9.10 7.15 15.93
N ARG A 209 9.59 5.91 16.03
CA ARG A 209 10.80 5.57 16.80
C ARG A 209 11.98 6.27 16.12
N MET A 210 12.17 7.56 16.37
CA MET A 210 13.42 8.24 16.00
C MET A 210 14.41 8.01 17.12
N VAL A 211 15.46 7.22 16.85
CA VAL A 211 16.70 7.33 17.64
C VAL A 211 17.18 8.77 17.46
N PRO A 212 17.38 9.54 18.55
CA PRO A 212 17.88 10.91 18.44
C PRO A 212 19.29 10.89 17.81
N GLY A 213 19.37 11.16 16.50
CA GLY A 213 20.63 11.17 15.75
C GLY A 213 20.50 10.92 14.24
N GLU A 214 19.55 10.10 13.79
CA GLU A 214 19.42 9.72 12.36
C GLU A 214 18.40 10.56 11.57
N ALA A 215 17.54 11.30 12.27
CA ALA A 215 16.41 12.00 11.68
C ALA A 215 16.79 13.19 10.77
N THR A 216 17.96 13.79 10.98
CA THR A 216 18.35 15.07 10.36
C THR A 216 19.16 14.93 9.07
N THR A 217 19.69 13.76 8.73
CA THR A 217 20.50 13.55 7.51
C THR A 217 19.73 12.94 6.33
N SER A 218 18.54 12.35 6.55
CA SER A 218 17.83 11.66 5.45
C SER A 218 17.15 12.58 4.43
N ALA A 219 16.70 13.77 4.84
CA ALA A 219 16.02 14.71 3.93
C ALA A 219 16.97 15.48 3.00
N ALA A 220 18.25 15.59 3.35
CA ALA A 220 19.23 16.41 2.64
C ALA A 220 20.06 15.66 1.58
N SER A 221 19.76 14.38 1.30
CA SER A 221 20.55 13.57 0.37
C SER A 221 19.78 13.08 -0.85
N MET A 222 18.75 13.79 -1.32
CA MET A 222 18.21 13.50 -2.66
C MET A 222 19.39 13.50 -3.64
N SER A 223 19.59 12.43 -4.41
CA SER A 223 20.77 12.33 -5.26
C SER A 223 20.73 13.47 -6.28
N GLU A 224 21.69 14.38 -6.17
CA GLU A 224 21.96 15.40 -7.20
C GLU A 224 22.64 14.78 -8.44
N GLY A 225 22.89 13.46 -8.41
CA GLY A 225 23.52 12.73 -9.50
C GLY A 225 22.64 12.69 -10.75
N ALA A 226 23.21 13.07 -11.89
CA ALA A 226 22.61 12.80 -13.19
C ALA A 226 22.34 11.29 -13.35
N ALA A 227 21.33 10.88 -14.11
CA ALA A 227 20.96 9.48 -14.28
C ALA A 227 22.17 8.55 -14.60
N GLY A 228 23.17 9.05 -15.33
CA GLY A 228 24.40 8.33 -15.67
C GLY A 228 25.40 8.09 -14.53
N THR A 229 25.27 8.75 -13.38
CA THR A 229 26.14 8.51 -12.20
C THR A 229 25.56 7.48 -11.24
N THR A 230 24.28 7.14 -11.39
CA THR A 230 23.58 6.15 -10.56
C THR A 230 24.07 4.71 -10.84
N PHE A 231 23.71 3.78 -9.96
CA PHE A 231 23.97 2.35 -10.15
C PHE A 231 23.05 1.68 -11.19
N VAL A 232 22.04 2.38 -11.71
CA VAL A 232 21.09 1.84 -12.70
C VAL A 232 21.81 1.34 -13.94
N ASP A 233 22.72 2.14 -14.50
CA ASP A 233 23.53 1.75 -15.67
C ASP A 233 24.44 0.54 -15.40
N ALA A 234 25.00 0.46 -14.19
CA ALA A 234 25.83 -0.66 -13.78
C ALA A 234 25.01 -1.96 -13.66
N ILE A 235 23.81 -1.89 -13.08
CA ILE A 235 22.86 -3.01 -13.00
C ILE A 235 22.43 -3.45 -14.40
N LEU A 236 22.05 -2.52 -15.27
CA LEU A 236 21.66 -2.79 -16.65
C LEU A 236 22.76 -3.53 -17.41
N ARG A 237 23.99 -3.01 -17.37
CA ARG A 237 25.15 -3.65 -18.04
C ARG A 237 25.45 -5.03 -17.48
N LEU A 238 25.40 -5.18 -16.16
CA LEU A 238 25.63 -6.46 -15.50
C LEU A 238 24.59 -7.51 -15.92
N CYS A 239 23.30 -7.17 -15.85
CA CYS A 239 22.21 -8.07 -16.21
C CYS A 239 22.24 -8.44 -17.70
N HIS A 240 22.34 -7.45 -18.60
CA HIS A 240 22.39 -7.72 -20.04
C HIS A 240 23.64 -8.51 -20.44
N GLY A 241 24.79 -8.23 -19.82
CA GLY A 241 26.02 -9.00 -20.03
C GLY A 241 25.90 -10.46 -19.61
N ALA A 242 25.00 -10.77 -18.66
CA ALA A 242 24.67 -12.12 -18.24
C ALA A 242 23.47 -12.73 -19.02
N GLY A 243 22.90 -12.02 -20.00
CA GLY A 243 21.76 -12.45 -20.80
C GLY A 243 20.40 -12.29 -20.11
N ALA A 244 20.34 -11.66 -18.94
CA ALA A 244 19.10 -11.42 -18.19
C ALA A 244 18.41 -10.15 -18.68
N ARG A 245 17.08 -10.18 -18.81
CA ARG A 245 16.26 -8.98 -19.00
C ARG A 245 16.10 -8.24 -17.67
N VAL A 246 15.81 -6.94 -17.74
CA VAL A 246 15.61 -6.12 -16.53
C VAL A 246 14.24 -5.46 -16.55
N LEU A 247 13.52 -5.58 -15.44
CA LEU A 247 12.29 -4.85 -15.15
C LEU A 247 12.50 -4.03 -13.87
N PHE A 248 12.41 -2.71 -13.96
CA PHE A 248 12.37 -1.85 -12.79
C PHE A 248 10.92 -1.67 -12.33
N VAL A 249 10.69 -1.75 -11.03
CA VAL A 249 9.37 -1.55 -10.43
C VAL A 249 9.47 -0.48 -9.34
N ARG A 250 8.77 0.64 -9.52
CA ARG A 250 8.67 1.69 -8.51
C ARG A 250 7.55 1.35 -7.53
N ALA A 251 7.91 1.14 -6.27
CA ALA A 251 6.99 0.76 -5.22
C ALA A 251 6.22 1.96 -4.64
N PRO A 252 4.94 1.79 -4.23
CA PRO A 252 4.20 2.84 -3.52
C PRO A 252 4.73 3.05 -2.11
N VAL A 253 4.44 4.24 -1.60
CA VAL A 253 4.84 4.69 -0.26
C VAL A 253 3.66 5.36 0.42
N GLY A 254 3.65 5.31 1.75
CA GLY A 254 2.65 5.98 2.57
C GLY A 254 2.68 7.49 2.34
N ALA A 255 1.52 8.13 2.48
CA ALA A 255 1.37 9.54 2.15
C ALA A 255 2.30 10.46 2.97
N GLN A 256 2.67 10.06 4.19
CA GLN A 256 3.57 10.85 5.07
C GLN A 256 5.02 10.89 4.57
N VAL A 257 5.46 9.89 3.80
CA VAL A 257 6.84 9.81 3.29
C VAL A 257 6.91 9.91 1.77
N ARG A 258 5.80 10.29 1.11
CA ARG A 258 5.75 10.46 -0.35
C ARG A 258 6.80 11.45 -0.86
N SER A 259 7.06 12.52 -0.11
CA SER A 259 8.12 13.48 -0.41
C SER A 259 9.54 12.90 -0.42
N ARG A 260 9.76 11.73 0.20
CA ARG A 260 11.05 11.02 0.14
C ARG A 260 11.24 10.24 -1.15
N ASP A 261 10.16 9.98 -1.87
CA ASP A 261 10.17 9.34 -3.19
C ASP A 261 10.01 10.36 -4.33
N ASP A 262 9.79 11.64 -4.00
CA ASP A 262 9.76 12.72 -4.97
C ASP A 262 11.17 13.01 -5.49
N VAL A 263 11.31 13.05 -6.81
CA VAL A 263 12.55 13.33 -7.53
C VAL A 263 12.27 14.43 -8.55
N PRO A 264 13.24 15.32 -8.84
CA PRO A 264 13.06 16.32 -9.89
C PRO A 264 12.64 15.66 -11.21
N ALA A 265 11.66 16.26 -11.89
CA ALA A 265 11.04 15.66 -13.07
C ALA A 265 12.05 15.44 -14.22
N GLU A 266 13.06 16.30 -14.32
CA GLU A 266 14.17 16.19 -15.26
C GLU A 266 15.06 14.97 -14.99
N VAL A 267 15.30 14.63 -13.71
CA VAL A 267 16.09 13.46 -13.31
C VAL A 267 15.30 12.18 -13.57
N GLU A 268 14.00 12.17 -13.22
CA GLU A 268 13.10 11.05 -13.50
C GLU A 268 12.96 10.80 -15.02
N ALA A 269 12.80 11.86 -15.81
CA ALA A 269 12.75 11.76 -17.28
C ALA A 269 14.08 11.25 -17.87
N ALA A 270 15.22 11.72 -17.37
CA ALA A 270 16.54 11.23 -17.79
C ALA A 270 16.74 9.75 -17.45
N LEU A 271 16.28 9.31 -16.28
CA LEU A 271 16.29 7.89 -15.90
C LEU A 271 15.45 7.06 -16.88
N TYR A 272 14.23 7.49 -17.20
CA TYR A 272 13.35 6.75 -18.10
C TYR A 272 13.90 6.67 -19.52
N ALA A 273 14.45 7.78 -20.02
CA ALA A 273 15.16 7.78 -21.30
C ALA A 273 16.32 6.77 -21.29
N HIS A 274 17.09 6.72 -20.20
CA HIS A 274 18.19 5.79 -20.04
C HIS A 274 17.73 4.31 -19.99
N ILE A 275 16.69 3.99 -19.20
CA ILE A 275 16.10 2.64 -19.12
C ILE A 275 15.56 2.19 -20.48
N ASN A 276 14.82 3.06 -21.17
CA ASN A 276 14.28 2.77 -22.49
C ASN A 276 15.38 2.57 -23.54
N ALA A 277 16.42 3.40 -23.53
CA ALA A 277 17.56 3.27 -24.44
C ALA A 277 18.33 1.95 -24.23
N ALA A 278 18.37 1.45 -22.99
CA ALA A 278 18.96 0.17 -22.66
C ALA A 278 18.06 -1.03 -23.03
N GLY A 279 16.81 -0.82 -23.44
CA GLY A 279 15.85 -1.90 -23.74
C GLY A 279 15.27 -2.59 -22.50
N ALA A 280 15.36 -1.96 -21.33
CA ALA A 280 14.79 -2.50 -20.10
C ALA A 280 13.33 -2.04 -19.91
N SER A 281 12.60 -2.76 -19.07
CA SER A 281 11.21 -2.47 -18.73
C SER A 281 11.07 -1.61 -17.47
N TRP A 282 9.97 -0.88 -17.36
CA TRP A 282 9.60 -0.09 -16.20
C TRP A 282 8.11 -0.22 -15.89
N ILE A 283 7.76 -0.59 -14.66
CA ILE A 283 6.40 -0.53 -14.15
C ILE A 283 6.36 0.43 -12.97
N ASP A 284 5.52 1.45 -13.05
CA ASP A 284 5.31 2.39 -11.97
C ASP A 284 4.06 2.02 -11.16
N LEU A 285 4.26 1.58 -9.91
CA LEU A 285 3.18 1.30 -8.97
C LEU A 285 3.10 2.35 -7.86
N HIS A 286 3.82 3.48 -7.96
CA HIS A 286 3.88 4.46 -6.86
C HIS A 286 2.51 5.06 -6.52
N ALA A 287 1.65 5.19 -7.54
CA ALA A 287 0.32 5.77 -7.46
C ALA A 287 -0.81 4.73 -7.51
N ILE A 288 -0.50 3.44 -7.30
CA ILE A 288 -1.54 2.41 -7.27
C ILE A 288 -2.57 2.73 -6.17
N PRO A 289 -3.88 2.64 -6.47
CA PRO A 289 -4.91 2.84 -5.46
C PRO A 289 -4.84 1.71 -4.44
N LEU A 290 -4.41 2.05 -3.23
CA LEU A 290 -4.36 1.12 -2.09
C LEU A 290 -5.48 1.45 -1.11
N PRO A 291 -6.10 0.44 -0.46
CA PRO A 291 -7.16 0.67 0.51
C PRO A 291 -6.66 1.44 1.73
N ALA A 292 -7.57 2.14 2.41
CA ALA A 292 -7.26 2.84 3.65
C ALA A 292 -6.68 1.86 4.69
N GLY A 293 -5.47 2.15 5.18
CA GLY A 293 -4.75 1.28 6.11
C GLY A 293 -3.99 0.13 5.46
N ALA A 294 -3.78 0.12 4.13
CA ALA A 294 -2.94 -0.87 3.44
C ALA A 294 -1.47 -0.87 3.91
N PHE A 295 -1.04 0.19 4.58
CA PHE A 295 0.31 0.38 5.08
C PHE A 295 0.41 -0.02 6.55
N ARG A 296 1.39 -0.87 6.88
CA ARG A 296 1.75 -1.20 8.27
C ARG A 296 2.46 -0.02 8.92
N ASP A 297 3.34 0.61 8.14
CA ASP A 297 4.11 1.81 8.43
C ASP A 297 4.23 2.61 7.12
N ASP A 298 4.83 3.80 7.14
CA ASP A 298 4.87 4.66 5.94
C ASP A 298 5.63 4.04 4.74
N PHE A 299 6.34 2.93 4.94
CA PHE A 299 7.14 2.28 3.91
C PHE A 299 6.60 0.91 3.50
N HIS A 300 6.05 0.11 4.41
CA HIS A 300 5.73 -1.29 4.15
C HIS A 300 4.23 -1.55 4.14
N LEU A 301 3.81 -2.41 3.21
CA LEU A 301 2.43 -2.84 3.13
C LEU A 301 2.11 -3.89 4.21
N LEU A 302 0.86 -3.89 4.64
CA LEU A 302 0.24 -5.06 5.27
C LEU A 302 -0.03 -6.12 4.19
N PRO A 303 -0.25 -7.40 4.58
CA PRO A 303 -0.55 -8.48 3.63
C PRO A 303 -1.70 -8.15 2.65
N GLU A 304 -2.68 -7.35 3.08
CA GLU A 304 -3.76 -6.88 2.23
C GLU A 304 -3.29 -5.97 1.11
N GLY A 305 -2.48 -4.95 1.44
CA GLY A 305 -1.89 -4.05 0.47
C GLY A 305 -0.93 -4.77 -0.47
N ALA A 306 -0.11 -5.67 0.07
CA ALA A 306 0.84 -6.47 -0.70
C ALA A 306 0.14 -7.35 -1.76
N ALA A 307 -1.01 -7.95 -1.41
CA ALA A 307 -1.79 -8.75 -2.36
C ALA A 307 -2.37 -7.91 -3.50
N VAL A 308 -2.89 -6.71 -3.21
CA VAL A 308 -3.41 -5.78 -4.24
C VAL A 308 -2.27 -5.30 -5.13
N LEU A 309 -1.13 -4.94 -4.54
CA LEU A 309 0.06 -4.53 -5.28
C LEU A 309 0.59 -5.65 -6.18
N THR A 310 0.64 -6.89 -5.66
CA THR A 310 1.14 -8.05 -6.41
C THR A 310 0.23 -8.37 -7.60
N ALA A 311 -1.09 -8.33 -7.41
CA ALA A 311 -2.04 -8.53 -8.51
C ALA A 311 -1.89 -7.45 -9.59
N ALA A 312 -1.75 -6.17 -9.20
CA ALA A 312 -1.53 -5.10 -10.16
C ALA A 312 -0.17 -5.21 -10.87
N LEU A 313 0.89 -5.65 -10.18
CA LEU A 313 2.17 -5.94 -10.81
C LEU A 313 2.00 -7.05 -11.87
N ALA A 314 1.31 -8.14 -11.52
CA ALA A 314 1.05 -9.25 -12.43
C ALA A 314 0.24 -8.81 -13.66
N GLU A 315 -0.84 -8.05 -13.45
CA GLU A 315 -1.68 -7.49 -14.52
C GLU A 315 -0.84 -6.66 -15.51
N ARG A 316 0.01 -5.76 -15.01
CA ARG A 316 0.88 -4.92 -15.86
C ARG A 316 1.93 -5.74 -16.61
N MET A 317 2.47 -6.78 -15.97
CA MET A 317 3.41 -7.71 -16.60
C MET A 317 2.76 -8.56 -17.70
N LEU A 318 1.52 -9.04 -17.48
CA LEU A 318 0.74 -9.78 -18.48
C LEU A 318 0.37 -8.88 -19.68
N ALA A 319 -0.11 -7.67 -19.41
CA ALA A 319 -0.52 -6.72 -20.45
C ALA A 319 0.62 -6.38 -21.42
N ALA A 320 1.86 -6.38 -20.92
CA ALA A 320 3.06 -6.11 -21.71
C ALA A 320 3.82 -7.38 -22.12
N ASP A 321 3.25 -8.57 -21.87
CA ASP A 321 3.84 -9.85 -22.21
C ASP A 321 5.28 -10.04 -21.69
N VAL A 322 5.54 -9.57 -20.46
CA VAL A 322 6.88 -9.58 -19.86
C VAL A 322 7.41 -11.00 -19.71
N ALA A 323 6.54 -12.01 -19.55
CA ALA A 323 6.96 -13.41 -19.48
C ALA A 323 7.67 -13.86 -20.78
N HIS A 324 7.24 -13.38 -21.95
CA HIS A 324 7.72 -13.82 -23.26
C HIS A 324 8.66 -12.83 -23.97
N GLY A 325 9.25 -11.88 -23.23
CA GLY A 325 10.22 -10.95 -23.81
C GLY A 325 9.67 -9.55 -24.08
N GLY A 326 8.38 -9.31 -23.83
CA GLY A 326 7.79 -8.00 -23.98
C GLY A 326 8.44 -6.94 -23.07
N VAL A 327 8.41 -5.70 -23.54
CA VAL A 327 9.07 -4.55 -22.90
C VAL A 327 8.04 -3.50 -22.53
N VAL A 328 7.99 -3.14 -21.24
CA VAL A 328 7.19 -2.00 -20.77
C VAL A 328 8.04 -0.74 -20.84
N ARG A 329 7.76 0.16 -21.79
CA ARG A 329 8.52 1.42 -21.87
C ARG A 329 8.25 2.29 -20.64
N ALA A 330 9.33 2.82 -20.07
CA ALA A 330 9.25 3.85 -19.03
C ALA A 330 8.67 5.13 -19.62
N THR A 331 7.46 5.50 -19.22
CA THR A 331 6.85 6.78 -19.60
C THR A 331 6.96 7.74 -18.44
N PRO A 332 7.50 8.97 -18.63
CA PRO A 332 7.44 10.02 -17.63
C PRO A 332 6.02 10.18 -17.10
N PRO A 333 5.83 10.38 -15.79
CA PRO A 333 4.50 10.74 -15.30
C PRO A 333 4.05 11.97 -16.08
N PHE A 334 2.85 11.89 -16.64
CA PHE A 334 2.29 12.98 -17.40
C PHE A 334 1.87 14.10 -16.43
N ARG A 335 2.78 15.05 -16.18
CA ARG A 335 2.61 16.15 -15.23
C ARG A 335 2.41 17.47 -15.94
N ALA A 336 1.65 18.36 -15.29
CA ALA A 336 1.59 19.75 -15.72
C ALA A 336 2.95 20.43 -15.44
N SER A 337 3.49 21.13 -16.43
CA SER A 337 4.68 21.99 -16.28
C SER A 337 4.41 23.22 -15.41
N SER A 338 3.15 23.66 -15.35
CA SER A 338 2.69 24.70 -14.42
C SER A 338 1.22 24.53 -14.10
N VAL A 339 0.82 24.93 -12.89
CA VAL A 339 -0.58 25.09 -12.51
C VAL A 339 -0.77 26.47 -11.92
N VAL A 340 -1.69 27.25 -12.49
CA VAL A 340 -1.92 28.63 -12.10
C VAL A 340 -3.41 28.91 -11.96
N ARG A 341 -3.79 29.73 -10.98
CA ARG A 341 -5.13 30.32 -10.96
C ARG A 341 -5.17 31.58 -11.81
N LYS A 342 -6.22 31.71 -12.63
CA LYS A 342 -6.58 32.92 -13.38
C LYS A 342 -7.88 33.49 -12.84
N GLY A 343 -7.98 34.81 -12.81
CA GLY A 343 -9.09 35.52 -12.17
C GLY A 343 -8.85 35.76 -10.67
N THR A 344 -9.69 36.61 -10.09
CA THR A 344 -9.63 36.95 -8.66
C THR A 344 -10.80 36.27 -7.96
N PRO A 345 -10.57 35.44 -6.93
CA PRO A 345 -11.65 34.89 -6.12
C PRO A 345 -12.57 36.00 -5.58
N PRO A 346 -13.85 35.72 -5.32
CA PRO A 346 -14.75 36.70 -4.74
C PRO A 346 -14.19 37.22 -3.41
N GLY A 347 -14.36 38.52 -3.17
CA GLY A 347 -13.96 39.12 -1.90
C GLY A 347 -14.76 38.55 -0.74
N ILE A 348 -14.07 38.19 0.34
CA ILE A 348 -14.69 37.70 1.58
C ILE A 348 -14.73 38.87 2.56
N THR A 349 -15.92 39.16 3.12
CA THR A 349 -16.05 40.21 4.13
C THR A 349 -16.16 39.57 5.50
N VAL A 350 -15.32 40.00 6.43
CA VAL A 350 -15.36 39.60 7.84
C VAL A 350 -15.99 40.73 8.65
N GLY A 351 -17.07 40.42 9.35
CA GLY A 351 -17.79 41.35 10.21
C GLY A 351 -17.09 41.59 11.55
N ALA A 352 -17.79 42.29 12.46
CA ALA A 352 -17.27 42.57 13.79
C ALA A 352 -17.00 41.27 14.58
N ILE A 353 -15.86 41.23 15.26
CA ILE A 353 -15.43 40.11 16.10
C ILE A 353 -16.18 40.19 17.43
N SER A 354 -16.71 39.06 17.88
CA SER A 354 -17.40 38.94 19.17
C SER A 354 -16.94 37.69 19.92
N ALA A 355 -16.93 37.78 21.25
CA ALA A 355 -16.60 36.63 22.09
C ALA A 355 -17.67 35.53 21.99
N LEU A 356 -17.23 34.28 21.98
CA LEU A 356 -18.10 33.12 22.16
C LEU A 356 -18.41 32.98 23.65
N LYS A 357 -19.67 33.23 24.04
CA LYS A 357 -20.10 33.21 25.46
C LYS A 357 -19.75 31.92 26.20
N GLU A 358 -19.60 30.82 25.48
CA GLU A 358 -19.35 29.49 26.03
C GLU A 358 -17.85 29.18 26.24
N ARG A 359 -16.92 30.03 25.80
CA ARG A 359 -15.48 29.71 25.78
C ARG A 359 -14.58 30.92 26.03
N ALA A 360 -13.68 30.79 27.00
CA ALA A 360 -12.75 31.86 27.42
C ALA A 360 -11.81 32.35 26.31
N CYS A 361 -11.44 31.50 25.36
CA CYS A 361 -10.53 31.83 24.25
C CYS A 361 -11.21 31.83 22.88
N GLY A 362 -12.55 31.73 22.84
CA GLY A 362 -13.30 31.55 21.61
C GLY A 362 -13.86 32.87 21.08
N TRP A 363 -13.67 33.11 19.79
CA TRP A 363 -14.16 34.29 19.09
C TRP A 363 -14.91 33.89 17.84
N ARG A 364 -15.81 34.75 17.37
CA ARG A 364 -16.51 34.59 16.10
C ARG A 364 -16.67 35.91 15.37
N ALA A 365 -16.77 35.84 14.06
CA ALA A 365 -17.18 36.94 13.21
C ALA A 365 -18.13 36.44 12.13
N ALA A 366 -19.13 37.26 11.79
CA ALA A 366 -19.99 37.00 10.64
C ALA A 366 -19.15 37.06 9.36
N VAL A 367 -19.45 36.20 8.39
CA VAL A 367 -18.77 36.15 7.09
C VAL A 367 -19.81 36.15 5.98
N SER A 368 -19.57 36.94 4.93
CA SER A 368 -20.33 36.91 3.68
C SER A 368 -19.44 36.55 2.49
N GLY A 369 -20.05 36.00 1.44
CA GLY A 369 -19.36 35.52 0.24
C GLY A 369 -18.91 34.05 0.28
N LEU A 370 -19.26 33.34 1.36
CA LEU A 370 -18.97 31.92 1.58
C LEU A 370 -20.25 31.08 1.79
N GLU A 371 -21.37 31.55 1.24
CA GLU A 371 -22.66 30.88 1.38
C GLU A 371 -22.58 29.44 0.85
N GLY A 372 -22.84 28.46 1.74
CA GLY A 372 -22.77 27.04 1.41
C GLY A 372 -21.39 26.40 1.52
N LEU A 373 -20.39 27.11 2.03
CA LEU A 373 -19.02 26.61 2.16
C LEU A 373 -18.50 26.68 3.61
N ASP A 374 -19.01 25.76 4.43
CA ASP A 374 -18.61 25.54 5.82
C ASP A 374 -18.03 24.13 6.04
N ASP A 375 -17.47 23.88 7.22
CA ASP A 375 -16.80 22.61 7.52
C ASP A 375 -17.75 21.39 7.43
N GLU A 376 -19.05 21.57 7.70
CA GLU A 376 -20.04 20.51 7.57
C GLU A 376 -20.34 20.22 6.09
N ALA A 377 -20.45 21.25 5.26
CA ALA A 377 -20.57 21.12 3.81
C ALA A 377 -19.35 20.43 3.19
N LEU A 378 -18.12 20.78 3.64
CA LEU A 378 -16.88 20.14 3.18
C LEU A 378 -16.83 18.65 3.55
N VAL A 379 -17.22 18.30 4.78
CA VAL A 379 -17.30 16.91 5.23
C VAL A 379 -18.39 16.15 4.49
N ALA A 380 -19.57 16.75 4.28
CA ALA A 380 -20.67 16.16 3.51
C ALA A 380 -20.30 15.95 2.03
N ALA A 381 -19.42 16.79 1.50
CA ALA A 381 -18.81 16.65 0.17
C ALA A 381 -17.65 15.63 0.13
N GLY A 382 -17.28 15.01 1.25
CA GLY A 382 -16.17 14.06 1.41
C GLY A 382 -14.77 14.67 1.25
N LEU A 383 -14.65 15.99 1.32
CA LEU A 383 -13.38 16.71 1.26
C LEU A 383 -12.66 16.72 2.63
N GLY A 384 -13.33 16.19 3.65
CA GLY A 384 -12.89 16.31 5.03
C GLY A 384 -12.89 17.77 5.46
N LEU A 385 -11.84 18.20 6.15
CA LEU A 385 -11.67 19.58 6.61
C LEU A 385 -10.64 20.34 5.74
N THR A 386 -10.38 19.84 4.53
CA THR A 386 -9.49 20.48 3.57
C THR A 386 -10.21 21.67 2.96
N SER A 387 -9.73 22.88 3.22
CA SER A 387 -10.41 24.13 2.85
C SER A 387 -9.44 25.06 2.11
N PRO A 388 -9.90 25.86 1.12
CA PRO A 388 -9.07 26.85 0.44
C PRO A 388 -8.87 28.12 1.27
N PHE A 389 -9.43 28.19 2.49
CA PHE A 389 -9.39 29.39 3.31
C PHE A 389 -8.16 29.45 4.21
N ILE A 390 -7.54 30.62 4.22
CA ILE A 390 -6.52 31.01 5.18
C ILE A 390 -7.21 31.97 6.15
N VAL A 391 -7.22 31.57 7.42
CA VAL A 391 -7.75 32.36 8.52
C VAL A 391 -6.56 32.96 9.25
N GLU A 392 -6.48 34.28 9.33
CA GLU A 392 -5.40 34.96 10.06
C GLU A 392 -5.98 35.76 11.23
N VAL A 393 -5.36 35.62 12.39
CA VAL A 393 -5.66 36.41 13.60
C VAL A 393 -4.43 37.24 13.91
N ASP A 394 -4.56 38.57 13.88
CA ASP A 394 -3.45 39.49 14.18
C ASP A 394 -2.19 39.23 13.33
N GLY A 395 -2.40 38.80 12.08
CA GLY A 395 -1.34 38.46 11.12
C GLY A 395 -0.79 37.04 11.25
N GLU A 396 -1.22 36.26 12.24
CA GLU A 396 -0.85 34.85 12.42
C GLU A 396 -1.83 33.93 11.70
N VAL A 397 -1.33 33.05 10.84
CA VAL A 397 -2.14 32.02 10.16
C VAL A 397 -2.52 30.93 11.16
N LEU A 398 -3.82 30.75 11.37
CA LEU A 398 -4.33 29.65 12.19
C LEU A 398 -4.47 28.37 11.34
N PRO A 399 -4.23 27.19 11.93
CA PRO A 399 -4.58 25.93 11.27
C PRO A 399 -6.09 25.88 11.05
N GLY A 400 -6.50 25.84 9.79
CA GLY A 400 -7.89 25.74 9.37
C GLY A 400 -8.43 24.30 9.51
N GLY A 401 -9.75 24.16 9.58
CA GLY A 401 -10.40 22.85 9.55
C GLY A 401 -10.16 22.03 10.82
N ALA A 402 -10.16 22.67 11.99
CA ALA A 402 -10.07 21.95 13.25
C ALA A 402 -11.42 21.25 13.56
N PRO A 403 -11.44 19.95 13.89
CA PRO A 403 -12.66 19.29 14.34
C PRO A 403 -13.29 20.05 15.52
N ALA A 404 -14.62 20.12 15.57
CA ALA A 404 -15.34 20.88 16.61
C ALA A 404 -14.94 20.52 18.06
N LYS A 405 -14.51 19.27 18.28
CA LYS A 405 -13.98 18.78 19.56
C LYS A 405 -12.60 19.39 19.90
N ASP A 406 -11.76 19.62 18.91
CA ASP A 406 -10.39 20.14 19.07
C ASP A 406 -10.44 21.66 19.25
N PHE A 407 -11.44 22.32 18.65
CA PHE A 407 -11.78 23.72 18.94
C PHE A 407 -12.14 23.96 20.43
N GLY A 408 -12.51 22.91 21.19
CA GLY A 408 -13.01 23.03 22.57
C GLY A 408 -12.03 22.74 23.68
N ALA A 409 -10.94 22.02 23.40
CA ALA A 409 -10.06 21.52 24.44
C ALA A 409 -8.81 22.38 24.69
N ALA A 410 -8.39 23.21 23.72
CA ALA A 410 -7.17 23.96 23.86
C ALA A 410 -7.30 25.36 23.25
N CYS A 411 -7.00 26.38 24.05
CA CYS A 411 -6.58 27.69 23.56
C CYS A 411 -5.23 27.51 22.83
N ALA A 412 -5.24 26.83 21.69
CA ALA A 412 -4.05 26.40 20.96
C ALA A 412 -3.94 27.02 19.56
N GLY A 413 -4.85 27.93 19.20
CA GLY A 413 -4.89 28.48 17.85
C GLY A 413 -5.59 27.52 16.89
N ALA A 414 -6.87 27.76 16.61
CA ALA A 414 -7.61 26.96 15.64
C ALA A 414 -8.71 27.79 14.97
N ALA A 415 -9.06 27.44 13.73
CA ALA A 415 -10.19 28.03 13.03
C ALA A 415 -11.19 26.96 12.57
N MET A 416 -12.48 27.31 12.61
CA MET A 416 -13.61 26.47 12.19
C MET A 416 -14.60 27.33 11.40
N MET A 417 -15.04 26.84 10.25
CA MET A 417 -16.03 27.51 9.41
C MET A 417 -17.44 26.98 9.70
N ARG A 418 -18.41 27.89 9.82
CA ARG A 418 -19.84 27.60 10.02
C ARG A 418 -20.67 28.38 9.00
N PRO A 419 -21.94 27.98 8.77
CA PRO A 419 -22.83 28.75 7.92
C PRO A 419 -22.86 30.23 8.32
N GLY A 420 -22.31 31.11 7.48
CA GLY A 420 -22.29 32.56 7.67
C GLY A 420 -21.38 33.10 8.78
N GLU A 421 -20.52 32.29 9.40
CA GLU A 421 -19.56 32.77 10.41
C GLU A 421 -18.26 31.97 10.42
N VAL A 422 -17.17 32.61 10.81
CA VAL A 422 -15.91 31.94 11.16
C VAL A 422 -15.74 31.98 12.68
N ARG A 423 -15.30 30.87 13.27
CA ARG A 423 -14.95 30.77 14.68
C ARG A 423 -13.45 30.54 14.81
N VAL A 424 -12.81 31.28 15.70
CA VAL A 424 -11.38 31.14 15.99
C VAL A 424 -11.14 30.96 17.49
N SER A 425 -10.11 30.20 17.85
CA SER A 425 -9.58 30.17 19.20
C SER A 425 -8.20 30.81 19.21
N THR A 426 -7.94 31.73 20.14
CA THR A 426 -6.62 32.35 20.30
C THR A 426 -5.84 31.64 21.39
N ALA A 427 -4.53 31.50 21.22
CA ALA A 427 -3.70 30.85 22.24
C ALA A 427 -3.63 31.64 23.55
N SER A 428 -3.69 32.96 23.45
CA SER A 428 -3.62 33.90 24.57
C SER A 428 -4.93 34.08 25.33
N GLY A 429 -6.07 33.64 24.76
CA GLY A 429 -7.40 33.98 25.25
C GLY A 429 -7.77 35.46 25.12
N VAL A 430 -6.89 36.29 24.53
CA VAL A 430 -7.13 37.71 24.27
C VAL A 430 -7.97 37.84 23.00
N ALA A 431 -8.80 38.90 22.95
CA ALA A 431 -9.56 39.29 21.78
C ALA A 431 -8.63 39.55 20.59
N PRO A 432 -8.88 38.92 19.42
CA PRO A 432 -8.21 39.31 18.19
C PRO A 432 -8.38 40.81 17.94
N GLY A 433 -7.29 41.51 17.65
CA GLY A 433 -7.36 42.89 17.15
C GLY A 433 -7.88 42.93 15.72
N THR A 434 -7.53 41.92 14.93
CA THR A 434 -7.91 41.74 13.53
C THR A 434 -8.17 40.26 13.24
N LEU A 435 -9.15 40.01 12.38
CA LEU A 435 -9.45 38.69 11.84
C LEU A 435 -9.64 38.84 10.35
N THR A 436 -8.77 38.19 9.57
CA THR A 436 -8.87 38.18 8.12
C THR A 436 -9.21 36.77 7.66
N LEU A 437 -10.00 36.69 6.60
CA LEU A 437 -10.34 35.46 5.93
C LEU A 437 -10.11 35.66 4.44
N ARG A 438 -9.24 34.85 3.85
CA ARG A 438 -8.92 34.95 2.43
C ARG A 438 -8.81 33.57 1.79
N VAL A 439 -9.03 33.52 0.48
CA VAL A 439 -8.73 32.33 -0.31
C VAL A 439 -7.21 32.25 -0.51
N THR A 440 -6.61 31.08 -0.34
CA THR A 440 -5.19 30.87 -0.69
C THR A 440 -4.94 31.30 -2.14
N GLY A 441 -3.78 31.88 -2.45
CA GLY A 441 -3.39 32.19 -3.83
C GLY A 441 -3.12 30.92 -4.65
N GLU A 442 -2.70 29.86 -3.97
CA GLU A 442 -2.37 28.58 -4.59
C GLU A 442 -3.64 27.85 -5.08
N PRO A 443 -3.62 27.25 -6.27
CA PRO A 443 -4.75 26.48 -6.80
C PRO A 443 -5.00 25.16 -6.05
N SER A 444 -4.00 24.66 -5.32
CA SER A 444 -4.08 23.43 -4.53
C SER A 444 -3.88 23.67 -3.04
N VAL A 445 -4.55 22.85 -2.23
CA VAL A 445 -4.33 22.76 -0.78
C VAL A 445 -4.00 21.31 -0.42
N THR A 446 -2.93 21.12 0.34
CA THR A 446 -2.51 19.80 0.82
C THR A 446 -2.86 19.67 2.30
N ASP A 447 -3.62 18.65 2.66
CA ASP A 447 -3.99 18.40 4.05
C ASP A 447 -2.85 17.75 4.86
N ALA A 448 -3.03 17.61 6.17
CA ALA A 448 -2.04 16.98 7.06
C ALA A 448 -1.73 15.51 6.72
N LYS A 449 -2.52 14.87 5.85
CA LYS A 449 -2.29 13.52 5.35
C LYS A 449 -1.61 13.51 3.98
N GLY A 450 -1.17 14.66 3.46
CA GLY A 450 -0.55 14.78 2.15
C GLY A 450 -1.53 14.71 0.98
N ARG A 451 -2.85 14.76 1.22
CA ARG A 451 -3.85 14.73 0.15
C ARG A 451 -3.97 16.12 -0.46
N THR A 452 -3.68 16.23 -1.74
CA THR A 452 -3.75 17.49 -2.49
C THR A 452 -5.14 17.65 -3.11
N THR A 453 -5.82 18.74 -2.77
CA THR A 453 -7.15 19.11 -3.29
C THR A 453 -7.04 20.37 -4.12
N TRP A 454 -7.56 20.35 -5.35
CA TRP A 454 -7.49 21.49 -6.27
C TRP A 454 -8.79 22.28 -6.25
N TRP A 455 -8.72 23.53 -5.84
CA TRP A 455 -9.87 24.41 -5.66
C TRP A 455 -10.00 25.40 -6.83
N VAL A 456 -11.22 25.53 -7.35
CA VAL A 456 -11.60 26.54 -8.34
C VAL A 456 -12.68 27.44 -7.75
N PRO A 457 -12.29 28.58 -7.15
CA PRO A 457 -13.22 29.57 -6.62
C PRO A 457 -14.15 30.18 -7.69
N PRO A 458 -15.30 30.74 -7.30
CA PRO A 458 -16.23 31.38 -8.21
C PRO A 458 -15.57 32.43 -9.11
N GLY A 459 -15.90 32.43 -10.39
CA GLY A 459 -15.36 33.37 -11.39
C GLY A 459 -13.88 33.20 -11.70
N THR A 460 -13.23 32.15 -11.18
CA THR A 460 -11.81 31.86 -11.46
C THR A 460 -11.64 30.63 -12.34
N THR A 461 -10.43 30.44 -12.86
CA THR A 461 -10.03 29.26 -13.61
C THR A 461 -8.73 28.71 -13.05
N THR A 462 -8.70 27.43 -12.70
CA THR A 462 -7.43 26.74 -12.46
C THR A 462 -6.95 26.20 -13.79
N ARG A 463 -5.72 26.54 -14.18
CA ARG A 463 -5.13 26.22 -15.48
C ARG A 463 -3.86 25.40 -15.31
N TRP A 464 -3.83 24.24 -15.95
CA TRP A 464 -2.66 23.36 -16.08
C TRP A 464 -2.05 23.56 -17.46
N THR A 465 -0.72 23.61 -17.55
CA THR A 465 0.02 23.63 -18.81
C THR A 465 0.80 22.33 -18.95
N PHE A 466 0.82 21.73 -20.13
CA PHE A 466 1.50 20.47 -20.42
C PHE A 466 2.47 20.66 -21.58
N ALA A 467 3.68 20.12 -21.47
CA ALA A 467 4.69 20.26 -22.52
C ALA A 467 4.42 19.39 -23.77
N GLY A 468 3.52 18.42 -23.69
CA GLY A 468 3.26 17.43 -24.74
C GLY A 468 1.93 16.71 -24.52
N ALA A 469 1.50 15.90 -25.48
CA ALA A 469 0.43 14.92 -25.29
C ALA A 469 0.95 13.76 -24.41
N PRO A 470 0.08 13.12 -23.59
CA PRO A 470 0.45 11.87 -22.95
C PRO A 470 0.70 10.81 -24.03
N PRO A 471 1.57 9.83 -23.78
CA PRO A 471 1.82 8.77 -24.75
C PRO A 471 0.59 7.87 -24.92
N GLY A 472 0.36 7.40 -26.15
CA GLY A 472 -0.79 6.59 -26.53
C GLY A 472 -1.43 7.07 -27.83
N GLU A 473 -2.26 6.23 -28.43
CA GLU A 473 -3.04 6.61 -29.61
C GLU A 473 -4.27 7.43 -29.17
N SER A 474 -4.48 8.58 -29.83
CA SER A 474 -5.63 9.48 -29.62
C SER A 474 -5.94 9.78 -28.14
N PRO A 475 -4.97 10.30 -27.38
CA PRO A 475 -5.17 10.55 -25.96
C PRO A 475 -6.31 11.54 -25.71
N ARG A 476 -7.08 11.29 -24.64
CA ARG A 476 -8.14 12.16 -24.16
C ARG A 476 -7.82 12.68 -22.77
N VAL A 477 -8.27 13.87 -22.44
CA VAL A 477 -8.29 14.37 -21.07
C VAL A 477 -9.71 14.29 -20.54
N GLU A 478 -9.86 13.76 -19.34
CA GLU A 478 -11.10 13.77 -18.57
C GLU A 478 -10.90 14.60 -17.30
N ALA A 479 -11.82 15.52 -17.05
CA ALA A 479 -11.93 16.23 -15.79
C ALA A 479 -13.20 15.80 -15.08
N VAL A 480 -13.08 15.40 -13.83
CA VAL A 480 -14.19 15.17 -12.91
C VAL A 480 -14.11 16.22 -11.83
N VAL A 481 -15.13 17.07 -11.76
CA VAL A 481 -15.19 18.16 -10.78
C VAL A 481 -16.43 18.01 -9.91
N ARG A 482 -16.29 18.37 -8.64
CA ARG A 482 -17.39 18.43 -7.68
C ARG A 482 -17.76 19.88 -7.46
N ALA A 483 -19.01 20.22 -7.63
CA ALA A 483 -19.53 21.50 -7.17
C ALA A 483 -19.86 21.39 -5.69
N VAL A 484 -19.21 22.22 -4.87
CA VAL A 484 -19.52 22.39 -3.45
C VAL A 484 -20.68 23.39 -3.30
N THR A 485 -20.67 24.42 -4.14
CA THR A 485 -21.80 25.34 -4.35
C THR A 485 -22.01 25.54 -5.83
N GLY A 486 -23.23 25.91 -6.24
CA GLY A 486 -23.59 26.07 -7.64
C GLY A 486 -23.43 24.78 -8.45
N ALA A 487 -23.51 24.89 -9.77
CA ALA A 487 -23.26 23.76 -10.69
C ALA A 487 -22.64 24.19 -12.03
N ALA A 488 -22.31 25.47 -12.18
CA ALA A 488 -21.77 26.00 -13.41
C ALA A 488 -20.25 25.74 -13.46
N ALA A 489 -19.84 24.91 -14.40
CA ALA A 489 -18.44 24.63 -14.68
C ALA A 489 -18.20 24.58 -16.18
N THR A 490 -17.00 24.97 -16.62
CA THR A 490 -16.56 24.81 -18.00
C THR A 490 -15.13 24.30 -18.01
N MET A 491 -14.88 23.24 -18.78
CA MET A 491 -13.53 22.77 -19.05
C MET A 491 -13.03 23.47 -20.31
N TRP A 492 -11.76 23.82 -20.36
CA TRP A 492 -11.12 24.43 -21.52
C TRP A 492 -9.94 23.58 -21.93
N VAL A 493 -9.83 23.20 -23.20
CA VAL A 493 -8.61 22.60 -23.75
C VAL A 493 -8.05 23.58 -24.77
N ASN A 494 -6.87 24.13 -24.47
CA ASN A 494 -6.34 25.35 -25.06
C ASN A 494 -7.36 26.50 -24.94
N ASP A 495 -8.07 26.79 -26.03
CA ASP A 495 -9.07 27.86 -26.13
C ASP A 495 -10.45 27.30 -26.51
N GLU A 496 -10.62 25.98 -26.54
CA GLU A 496 -11.90 25.32 -26.83
C GLU A 496 -12.65 25.00 -25.55
N ALA A 497 -13.87 25.53 -25.43
CA ALA A 497 -14.75 25.27 -24.30
C ALA A 497 -15.44 23.91 -24.45
N VAL A 498 -15.34 23.10 -23.41
CA VAL A 498 -15.95 21.78 -23.30
C VAL A 498 -16.92 21.84 -22.10
N PRO A 499 -18.23 21.74 -22.35
CA PRO A 499 -19.22 21.80 -21.29
C PRO A 499 -19.09 20.57 -20.39
N PHE A 500 -19.27 20.79 -19.09
CA PHE A 500 -19.43 19.67 -18.16
C PHE A 500 -20.84 19.10 -18.24
N THR A 501 -20.94 17.77 -18.22
CA THR A 501 -22.19 17.03 -18.08
C THR A 501 -22.37 16.55 -16.64
N PRO A 502 -23.55 16.76 -16.02
CA PRO A 502 -23.84 16.19 -14.70
C PRO A 502 -23.83 14.66 -14.72
N ALA A 503 -23.16 14.06 -13.74
CA ALA A 503 -23.09 12.62 -13.49
C ALA A 503 -23.20 12.34 -11.99
N GLY A 504 -24.43 12.27 -11.48
CA GLY A 504 -24.68 12.17 -10.04
C GLY A 504 -24.31 13.47 -9.33
N ARG A 505 -23.40 13.41 -8.35
CA ARG A 505 -22.92 14.58 -7.57
C ARG A 505 -21.68 15.25 -8.16
N VAL A 506 -21.19 14.78 -9.31
CA VAL A 506 -20.07 15.40 -10.04
C VAL A 506 -20.49 15.87 -11.41
N LEU A 507 -19.62 16.69 -11.96
CA LEU A 507 -19.62 17.19 -13.31
C LEU A 507 -18.45 16.51 -14.03
N ARG A 508 -18.70 15.92 -15.20
CA ARG A 508 -17.65 15.30 -16.04
C ARG A 508 -17.52 16.02 -17.38
N ALA A 509 -16.28 16.17 -17.85
CA ALA A 509 -15.99 16.66 -19.19
C ALA A 509 -14.84 15.85 -19.78
N SER A 510 -14.90 15.55 -21.08
CA SER A 510 -13.84 14.83 -21.80
C SER A 510 -13.57 15.46 -23.15
N ALA A 511 -12.31 15.58 -23.51
CA ALA A 511 -11.88 16.17 -24.78
C ALA A 511 -10.60 15.51 -25.31
N PRO A 512 -10.35 15.53 -26.63
CA PRO A 512 -9.08 15.07 -27.19
C PRO A 512 -7.92 15.95 -26.71
N VAL A 513 -6.75 15.35 -26.51
CA VAL A 513 -5.52 16.08 -26.17
C VAL A 513 -4.81 16.53 -27.46
N PRO A 514 -4.53 17.84 -27.61
CA PRO A 514 -3.76 18.34 -28.75
C PRO A 514 -2.32 17.82 -28.77
N ALA A 515 -1.72 17.76 -29.96
CA ALA A 515 -0.29 17.51 -30.09
C ALA A 515 0.54 18.73 -29.62
N GLY A 516 1.73 18.48 -29.07
CA GLY A 516 2.63 19.54 -28.59
C GLY A 516 2.24 20.10 -27.22
N GLU A 517 2.69 21.32 -26.92
CA GLU A 517 2.28 22.02 -25.69
C GLU A 517 0.78 22.32 -25.73
N TRP A 518 0.09 22.04 -24.64
CA TRP A 518 -1.34 22.34 -24.51
C TRP A 518 -1.71 22.76 -23.09
N ARG A 519 -2.89 23.32 -22.94
CA ARG A 519 -3.40 23.85 -21.67
C ARG A 519 -4.75 23.25 -21.35
N LEU A 520 -4.98 22.97 -20.08
CA LEU A 520 -6.28 22.60 -19.56
C LEU A 520 -6.73 23.67 -18.57
N GLY A 521 -7.95 24.15 -18.71
CA GLY A 521 -8.60 25.02 -17.73
C GLY A 521 -9.83 24.34 -17.14
N VAL A 522 -10.02 24.47 -15.84
CA VAL A 522 -11.32 24.24 -15.21
C VAL A 522 -11.77 25.59 -14.65
N GLN A 523 -12.88 26.10 -15.18
CA GLN A 523 -13.47 27.37 -14.80
C GLN A 523 -14.74 27.12 -13.99
N ALA A 524 -14.87 27.85 -12.89
CA ALA A 524 -16.11 27.89 -12.12
C ALA A 524 -16.99 29.07 -12.53
N GLY A 525 -18.31 28.88 -12.48
CA GLY A 525 -19.29 29.96 -12.61
C GLY A 525 -19.14 31.03 -11.52
N SER A 526 -19.86 32.14 -11.65
CA SER A 526 -19.75 33.29 -10.74
C SER A 526 -20.20 33.03 -9.30
N ASP A 527 -20.91 31.93 -9.06
CA ASP A 527 -21.47 31.50 -7.76
C ASP A 527 -21.04 30.08 -7.36
N SER A 528 -20.15 29.46 -8.15
CA SER A 528 -19.84 28.05 -8.03
C SER A 528 -18.46 27.84 -7.40
N TRP A 529 -18.40 27.09 -6.31
CA TRP A 529 -17.14 26.59 -5.75
C TRP A 529 -16.91 25.18 -6.25
N LEU A 530 -15.84 24.95 -7.01
CA LEU A 530 -15.52 23.63 -7.52
C LEU A 530 -14.28 23.05 -6.87
N VAL A 531 -14.27 21.73 -6.73
CA VAL A 531 -13.07 20.93 -6.46
C VAL A 531 -12.81 20.01 -7.63
N VAL A 532 -11.59 20.03 -8.16
CA VAL A 532 -11.19 19.02 -9.16
C VAL A 532 -10.89 17.72 -8.42
N HIS A 533 -11.81 16.77 -8.59
CA HIS A 533 -11.76 15.48 -7.94
C HIS A 533 -10.78 14.55 -8.63
N SER A 534 -10.85 14.47 -9.96
CA SER A 534 -9.84 13.80 -10.77
C SER A 534 -9.59 14.54 -12.07
N LEU A 535 -8.34 14.46 -12.49
CA LEU A 535 -7.88 14.90 -13.79
C LEU A 535 -7.05 13.77 -14.38
N ALA A 536 -7.58 13.15 -15.43
CA ALA A 536 -6.97 11.98 -16.05
C ALA A 536 -6.68 12.23 -17.53
N ALA A 537 -5.49 11.85 -17.98
CA ALA A 537 -5.15 11.71 -19.38
C ALA A 537 -5.27 10.23 -19.74
N ILE A 538 -6.27 9.86 -20.54
CA ILE A 538 -6.60 8.49 -20.91
C ILE A 538 -6.02 8.23 -22.30
N GLY A 539 -5.00 7.38 -22.37
CA GLY A 539 -4.54 6.73 -23.59
C GLY A 539 -5.21 5.36 -23.78
N SER A 540 -5.01 4.72 -24.93
CA SER A 540 -5.63 3.43 -25.28
C SER A 540 -5.37 2.30 -24.27
N GLN A 541 -4.33 2.39 -23.44
CA GLN A 541 -3.97 1.37 -22.45
C GLN A 541 -3.52 1.93 -21.08
N THR A 542 -3.54 3.25 -20.88
CA THR A 542 -2.98 3.85 -19.65
C THR A 542 -3.70 5.15 -19.31
N SER A 543 -4.17 5.23 -18.07
CA SER A 543 -4.70 6.46 -17.48
C SER A 543 -3.61 7.13 -16.65
N TYR A 544 -3.25 8.34 -17.00
CA TYR A 544 -2.32 9.18 -16.25
C TYR A 544 -3.09 10.11 -15.35
N VAL A 545 -2.83 10.11 -14.04
CA VAL A 545 -3.42 11.13 -13.17
C VAL A 545 -2.56 12.37 -13.12
N VAL A 546 -3.23 13.47 -13.42
CA VAL A 546 -2.67 14.79 -13.68
C VAL A 546 -2.96 15.73 -12.51
N GLY A 547 -3.98 15.42 -11.70
CA GLY A 547 -4.35 16.12 -10.46
C GLY A 547 -5.59 15.50 -9.79
N GLY A 548 -5.75 15.75 -8.49
CA GLY A 548 -6.90 15.32 -7.67
C GLY A 548 -6.59 14.16 -6.72
N PRO A 549 -7.27 14.05 -5.57
CA PRO A 549 -7.20 12.88 -4.72
C PRO A 549 -7.95 11.73 -5.42
N TRP A 550 -7.24 10.65 -5.76
CA TRP A 550 -7.88 9.43 -6.27
C TRP A 550 -9.01 8.99 -5.33
N ALA A 551 -10.14 8.57 -5.90
CA ALA A 551 -11.24 7.98 -5.16
C ALA A 551 -10.71 6.74 -4.43
N GLU A 552 -10.75 6.74 -3.09
CA GLU A 552 -10.39 5.57 -2.30
C GLU A 552 -11.43 4.47 -2.59
N THR A 553 -10.97 3.31 -3.08
CA THR A 553 -11.83 2.12 -3.12
C THR A 553 -11.87 1.53 -1.71
N HIS A 554 -13.06 1.43 -1.12
CA HIS A 554 -13.23 0.86 0.21
C HIS A 554 -13.82 -0.55 0.11
N LEU A 555 -13.02 -1.55 0.49
CA LEU A 555 -13.52 -2.89 0.78
C LEU A 555 -14.39 -2.84 2.03
N LEU A 556 -15.65 -3.29 1.90
CA LEU A 556 -16.52 -3.43 3.05
C LEU A 556 -16.35 -4.80 3.69
N GLN A 557 -15.62 -4.79 4.78
CA GLN A 557 -15.68 -5.90 5.72
C GLN A 557 -16.93 -5.73 6.59
N ALA A 558 -17.92 -6.59 6.41
CA ALA A 558 -19.00 -6.79 7.39
C ALA A 558 -19.11 -8.28 7.75
N ARG A 559 -19.53 -8.54 8.99
CA ARG A 559 -19.88 -9.90 9.43
C ARG A 559 -21.32 -10.16 9.03
N PRO A 560 -21.62 -11.13 8.15
CA PRO A 560 -23.00 -11.50 7.89
C PRO A 560 -23.67 -11.90 9.21
N LYS A 561 -24.86 -11.36 9.47
CA LYS A 561 -25.75 -11.87 10.51
C LYS A 561 -26.76 -12.78 9.85
N PHE A 562 -26.80 -14.03 10.27
CA PHE A 562 -27.69 -15.06 9.77
C PHE A 562 -29.06 -14.94 10.43
N ALA A 563 -30.11 -15.22 9.67
CA ALA A 563 -31.47 -15.26 10.19
C ALA A 563 -31.70 -16.45 11.15
N ALA A 564 -31.00 -17.57 10.93
CA ALA A 564 -31.00 -18.74 11.81
C ALA A 564 -29.69 -19.53 11.67
N ASP A 565 -29.24 -20.17 12.75
CA ASP A 565 -28.14 -21.13 12.69
C ASP A 565 -28.64 -22.42 12.01
N PRO A 566 -27.91 -23.00 11.06
CA PRO A 566 -28.28 -24.29 10.48
C PRO A 566 -28.27 -25.36 11.58
N ALA A 567 -29.36 -26.14 11.64
CA ALA A 567 -29.52 -27.18 12.66
C ALA A 567 -28.40 -28.23 12.55
N PRO A 568 -27.75 -28.61 13.66
CA PRO A 568 -26.74 -29.66 13.65
C PRO A 568 -27.37 -31.00 13.26
N LYS A 569 -26.68 -31.75 12.39
CA LYS A 569 -27.06 -33.08 11.94
C LYS A 569 -26.27 -34.13 12.72
N GLN A 570 -26.97 -35.07 13.35
CA GLN A 570 -26.34 -36.24 13.93
C GLN A 570 -26.00 -37.26 12.84
N VAL A 571 -24.79 -37.78 12.85
CA VAL A 571 -24.27 -38.72 11.85
C VAL A 571 -23.46 -39.82 12.52
N VAL A 572 -23.36 -40.96 11.83
CA VAL A 572 -22.59 -42.11 12.30
C VAL A 572 -21.22 -42.08 11.63
N ALA A 573 -20.16 -42.00 12.44
CA ALA A 573 -18.80 -42.13 11.97
C ALA A 573 -18.41 -43.61 11.83
N VAL A 574 -17.77 -43.97 10.72
CA VAL A 574 -17.26 -45.32 10.45
C VAL A 574 -15.73 -45.30 10.59
N GLU A 575 -15.17 -46.21 11.39
CA GLU A 575 -13.72 -46.35 11.53
C GLU A 575 -13.16 -47.09 10.29
N GLU A 576 -12.21 -46.47 9.58
CA GLU A 576 -11.55 -47.07 8.40
C GLU A 576 -10.10 -47.52 8.70
N GLY A 577 -9.61 -47.32 9.93
CA GLY A 577 -8.28 -47.71 10.40
C GLY A 577 -8.02 -47.15 11.80
N GLU A 578 -6.90 -47.52 12.44
CA GLU A 578 -6.59 -47.12 13.84
C GLU A 578 -6.72 -45.61 14.06
N GLY A 579 -7.84 -45.20 14.64
CA GLY A 579 -8.15 -43.80 14.94
C GLY A 579 -8.49 -42.91 13.74
N LEU A 580 -8.65 -43.45 12.51
CA LEU A 580 -9.14 -42.71 11.35
C LEU A 580 -10.62 -43.01 11.13
N TRP A 581 -11.42 -41.96 11.17
CA TRP A 581 -12.86 -42.05 11.06
C TRP A 581 -13.35 -41.28 9.84
N ARG A 582 -14.29 -41.89 9.15
CA ARG A 582 -14.97 -41.33 7.99
C ARG A 582 -16.43 -41.06 8.34
N ILE A 583 -16.90 -39.89 7.95
CA ILE A 583 -18.28 -39.48 8.11
C ILE A 583 -18.81 -39.10 6.73
N ASP A 584 -19.73 -39.88 6.18
CA ASP A 584 -20.30 -39.60 4.86
C ASP A 584 -21.27 -38.41 4.92
N VAL A 585 -21.00 -37.41 4.10
CA VAL A 585 -21.76 -36.16 3.90
C VAL A 585 -21.90 -35.85 2.40
N PRO A 586 -22.47 -36.78 1.60
CA PRO A 586 -22.55 -36.63 0.14
C PRO A 586 -23.30 -35.36 -0.29
N GLU A 587 -24.27 -34.89 0.49
CA GLU A 587 -24.98 -33.63 0.26
C GLU A 587 -24.08 -32.39 0.35
N TRP A 588 -22.95 -32.49 1.07
CA TRP A 588 -21.97 -31.41 1.22
C TRP A 588 -20.71 -31.64 0.38
N ALA A 589 -20.68 -32.64 -0.49
CA ALA A 589 -19.56 -32.86 -1.41
C ALA A 589 -19.12 -31.60 -2.19
N PRO A 590 -20.02 -30.67 -2.61
CA PRO A 590 -19.61 -29.42 -3.23
C PRO A 590 -18.75 -28.51 -2.33
N LEU A 591 -18.85 -28.65 -1.01
CA LEU A 591 -18.16 -27.86 0.01
C LEU A 591 -16.83 -28.50 0.45
N GLY A 592 -16.32 -29.48 -0.31
CA GLY A 592 -15.06 -30.17 -0.05
C GLY A 592 -13.84 -29.25 -0.15
N ASP A 593 -12.80 -29.51 0.66
CA ASP A 593 -11.58 -28.72 0.74
C ASP A 593 -10.87 -28.54 -0.61
N ASP A 594 -10.85 -29.56 -1.48
CA ASP A 594 -10.22 -29.44 -2.80
C ASP A 594 -11.04 -28.63 -3.79
N ARG A 595 -12.38 -28.71 -3.71
CA ARG A 595 -13.27 -27.92 -4.58
C ARG A 595 -13.25 -26.46 -4.17
N THR A 596 -13.33 -26.20 -2.87
CA THR A 596 -13.13 -24.86 -2.32
C THR A 596 -11.73 -24.32 -2.65
N ARG A 597 -10.69 -25.15 -2.64
CA ARG A 597 -9.36 -24.73 -3.13
C ARG A 597 -9.35 -24.37 -4.61
N ALA A 598 -10.00 -25.16 -5.46
CA ALA A 598 -10.05 -24.89 -6.90
C ALA A 598 -10.75 -23.57 -7.20
N VAL A 599 -11.83 -23.24 -6.48
CA VAL A 599 -12.64 -22.05 -6.76
C VAL A 599 -12.18 -20.81 -5.97
N ALA A 600 -11.80 -20.97 -4.71
CA ALA A 600 -11.38 -19.90 -3.80
C ALA A 600 -9.85 -19.73 -3.67
N GLY A 601 -9.06 -20.55 -4.38
CA GLY A 601 -7.60 -20.61 -4.26
C GLY A 601 -7.10 -21.25 -2.95
N LYS A 602 -7.99 -21.61 -2.00
CA LYS A 602 -7.63 -22.13 -0.67
C LYS A 602 -8.57 -23.22 -0.18
N ARG A 603 -8.00 -24.20 0.54
CA ARG A 603 -8.78 -25.24 1.20
C ARG A 603 -9.58 -24.63 2.33
N CYS A 604 -10.91 -24.67 2.25
CA CYS A 604 -11.75 -24.34 3.38
C CYS A 604 -13.13 -24.95 3.27
N SER A 605 -13.47 -25.79 4.24
CA SER A 605 -14.83 -26.30 4.40
C SER A 605 -15.61 -25.53 5.48
N PRO A 606 -16.89 -25.18 5.26
CA PRO A 606 -17.77 -24.67 6.33
C PRO A 606 -18.19 -25.76 7.32
N VAL A 607 -17.96 -27.04 7.00
CA VAL A 607 -18.44 -28.18 7.78
C VAL A 607 -17.63 -28.33 9.05
N GLU A 608 -18.25 -28.03 10.18
CA GLU A 608 -17.72 -28.36 11.48
C GLU A 608 -18.31 -29.67 11.98
N GLY A 609 -17.53 -30.36 12.80
CA GLY A 609 -18.04 -31.49 13.54
C GLY A 609 -17.57 -31.48 14.98
N SER A 610 -18.34 -32.13 15.83
CA SER A 610 -18.10 -32.25 17.26
C SER A 610 -18.50 -33.64 17.76
N ASP A 611 -17.78 -34.14 18.76
CA ASP A 611 -18.11 -35.34 19.51
C ASP A 611 -18.57 -34.91 20.92
N ASP A 612 -19.79 -35.29 21.32
CA ASP A 612 -20.37 -34.95 22.65
C ASP A 612 -20.23 -33.46 23.04
N GLY A 613 -20.40 -32.56 22.07
CA GLY A 613 -20.31 -31.10 22.27
C GLY A 613 -18.89 -30.53 22.28
N SER A 614 -17.86 -31.37 22.07
CA SER A 614 -16.48 -30.92 21.85
C SER A 614 -16.15 -30.91 20.36
N ASP A 615 -15.86 -29.74 19.81
CA ASP A 615 -15.46 -29.59 18.40
C ASP A 615 -14.25 -30.48 18.09
N PHE A 616 -14.24 -31.08 16.89
CA PHE A 616 -13.04 -31.71 16.35
C PHE A 616 -11.88 -30.71 16.40
N ALA A 617 -10.68 -31.19 16.76
CA ALA A 617 -9.52 -30.34 16.99
C ALA A 617 -9.33 -29.31 15.84
N LYS A 618 -9.11 -28.04 16.19
CA LYS A 618 -9.07 -26.84 15.31
C LYS A 618 -8.00 -26.83 14.20
N ALA A 619 -7.37 -27.96 13.88
CA ALA A 619 -6.52 -28.07 12.69
C ALA A 619 -7.43 -27.99 11.45
N THR A 620 -7.71 -26.76 11.08
CA THR A 620 -8.47 -26.33 9.92
C THR A 620 -7.60 -26.59 8.69
N HIS A 621 -8.15 -27.27 7.68
CA HIS A 621 -7.56 -27.42 6.34
C HIS A 621 -6.48 -28.51 6.16
N ALA A 622 -6.48 -29.56 6.97
CA ALA A 622 -5.58 -30.69 6.75
C ALA A 622 -5.92 -31.41 5.43
N THR A 623 -4.90 -31.85 4.70
CA THR A 623 -5.04 -32.84 3.63
C THR A 623 -5.46 -34.18 4.23
N LEU A 624 -6.15 -35.04 3.47
CA LEU A 624 -6.41 -36.42 3.90
C LEU A 624 -5.11 -37.15 4.26
N ALA A 625 -4.02 -36.90 3.54
CA ALA A 625 -2.69 -37.43 3.85
C ALA A 625 -2.18 -36.98 5.24
N GLN A 626 -2.42 -35.73 5.63
CA GLN A 626 -2.06 -35.19 6.95
C GLN A 626 -2.93 -35.79 8.06
N VAL A 627 -4.24 -35.92 7.83
CA VAL A 627 -5.13 -36.60 8.79
C VAL A 627 -4.69 -38.05 9.00
N ARG A 628 -4.33 -38.77 7.92
CA ARG A 628 -3.78 -40.13 7.97
C ARG A 628 -2.41 -40.21 8.68
N ALA A 629 -1.61 -39.15 8.62
CA ALA A 629 -0.32 -39.07 9.29
C ALA A 629 -0.40 -38.78 10.81
N HIS A 630 -1.58 -38.91 11.43
CA HIS A 630 -1.81 -38.83 12.88
C HIS A 630 -1.56 -37.44 13.49
N SER A 631 -1.60 -36.36 12.71
CA SER A 631 -1.29 -35.01 13.20
C SER A 631 -2.45 -34.29 13.90
N GLY A 632 -3.59 -34.94 14.07
CA GLY A 632 -4.84 -34.27 14.46
C GLY A 632 -5.38 -33.37 13.34
N GLY A 633 -6.69 -33.33 13.18
CA GLY A 633 -7.36 -32.45 12.22
C GLY A 633 -8.49 -33.11 11.46
N VAL A 634 -9.05 -32.33 10.55
CA VAL A 634 -10.23 -32.66 9.77
C VAL A 634 -9.96 -32.34 8.30
N ALA A 635 -10.29 -33.26 7.40
CA ALA A 635 -10.25 -33.05 5.95
C ALA A 635 -11.64 -33.34 5.35
N HIS A 636 -12.14 -32.47 4.48
CA HIS A 636 -13.41 -32.67 3.78
C HIS A 636 -13.13 -33.01 2.30
N GLU A 637 -13.25 -34.28 1.91
CA GLU A 637 -12.88 -34.73 0.57
C GLU A 637 -13.91 -35.73 0.03
N GLY A 638 -14.34 -35.55 -1.22
CA GLY A 638 -15.19 -36.52 -1.91
C GLY A 638 -16.56 -36.77 -1.26
N GLY A 639 -17.13 -35.79 -0.56
CA GLY A 639 -18.38 -35.95 0.18
C GLY A 639 -18.21 -36.73 1.48
N ALA A 640 -17.00 -36.81 2.03
CA ALA A 640 -16.74 -37.39 3.34
C ALA A 640 -15.88 -36.46 4.19
N LEU A 641 -16.20 -36.39 5.49
CA LEU A 641 -15.38 -35.75 6.50
C LEU A 641 -14.48 -36.81 7.15
N TRP A 642 -13.17 -36.59 7.06
CA TRP A 642 -12.15 -37.47 7.63
C TRP A 642 -11.61 -36.85 8.90
N VAL A 643 -11.69 -37.59 10.00
CA VAL A 643 -11.32 -37.12 11.33
C VAL A 643 -10.40 -38.14 11.98
N TRP A 644 -9.32 -37.66 12.58
CA TRP A 644 -8.47 -38.52 13.41
C TRP A 644 -8.87 -38.38 14.89
N ARG A 645 -9.24 -39.48 15.56
CA ARG A 645 -9.59 -39.54 16.99
C ARG A 645 -9.00 -40.75 17.69
N ARG A 646 -8.62 -40.59 18.97
CA ARG A 646 -7.99 -41.64 19.79
C ARG A 646 -8.97 -42.62 20.44
N ALA A 647 -10.26 -42.31 20.48
CA ALA A 647 -11.24 -43.11 21.21
C ALA A 647 -11.91 -44.17 20.32
N ALA A 648 -11.98 -45.41 20.83
CA ALA A 648 -12.51 -46.59 20.15
C ALA A 648 -14.05 -46.73 20.21
N GLN A 649 -14.79 -45.74 20.72
CA GLN A 649 -16.24 -45.81 20.79
C GLN A 649 -16.86 -45.08 19.60
N ALA A 650 -17.78 -45.78 18.92
CA ALA A 650 -18.68 -45.23 17.90
C ALA A 650 -19.68 -44.26 18.55
N ALA A 651 -19.19 -43.16 19.09
CA ALA A 651 -20.02 -42.06 19.54
C ALA A 651 -20.65 -41.37 18.31
N PRO A 652 -21.90 -40.92 18.41
CA PRO A 652 -22.51 -40.11 17.37
C PRO A 652 -21.73 -38.80 17.21
N ALA A 653 -21.32 -38.52 15.98
CA ALA A 653 -20.75 -37.22 15.64
C ALA A 653 -21.90 -36.26 15.31
N TRP A 654 -21.73 -35.00 15.67
CA TRP A 654 -22.63 -33.92 15.28
C TRP A 654 -21.91 -33.06 14.26
N LEU A 655 -22.50 -32.88 13.09
CA LEU A 655 -22.00 -31.97 12.09
C LEU A 655 -22.89 -30.74 11.97
N ARG A 656 -22.29 -29.59 11.72
CA ARG A 656 -23.01 -28.36 11.41
C ARG A 656 -22.27 -27.59 10.34
N LEU A 657 -23.01 -26.84 9.55
CA LEU A 657 -22.42 -25.81 8.71
C LEU A 657 -22.15 -24.60 9.61
N ASN A 658 -20.89 -24.20 9.78
CA ASN A 658 -20.57 -22.99 10.52
C ASN A 658 -20.37 -21.83 9.54
N PRO A 659 -21.36 -20.93 9.41
CA PRO A 659 -21.21 -19.79 8.52
C PRO A 659 -20.13 -18.80 8.94
N GLU A 660 -19.74 -18.78 10.22
CA GLU A 660 -18.64 -17.95 10.73
C GLU A 660 -17.26 -18.55 10.43
N ARG A 661 -17.20 -19.80 9.95
CA ARG A 661 -15.95 -20.46 9.62
C ARG A 661 -15.37 -19.81 8.37
N SER A 662 -14.35 -19.01 8.61
CA SER A 662 -13.66 -18.23 7.59
C SER A 662 -12.41 -18.97 7.13
N CYS A 663 -12.09 -18.84 5.85
CA CYS A 663 -10.89 -19.41 5.22
C CYS A 663 -9.64 -18.61 5.65
N ILE A 664 -9.23 -18.65 6.93
CA ILE A 664 -8.17 -17.77 7.47
C ILE A 664 -6.80 -18.45 7.53
N ARG A 665 -5.83 -17.82 6.85
CA ARG A 665 -4.46 -17.61 7.36
C ARG A 665 -3.93 -16.28 6.80
N GLY A 666 -3.54 -15.35 7.68
CA GLY A 666 -2.87 -14.10 7.29
C GLY A 666 -3.65 -12.78 7.45
N GLY A 667 -4.66 -12.71 8.32
CA GLY A 667 -5.28 -11.42 8.73
C GLY A 667 -6.48 -10.94 7.91
N LYS A 668 -6.75 -11.53 6.74
CA LYS A 668 -7.97 -11.29 5.96
C LYS A 668 -9.15 -12.09 6.52
N TYR A 669 -10.24 -11.40 6.86
CA TYR A 669 -11.55 -12.00 7.09
C TYR A 669 -12.28 -12.06 5.74
N PHE A 670 -12.54 -13.26 5.23
CA PHE A 670 -13.55 -13.44 4.18
C PHE A 670 -14.96 -13.32 4.80
N PRO A 671 -15.94 -12.72 4.11
CA PRO A 671 -17.34 -12.85 4.50
C PRO A 671 -17.72 -14.33 4.57
N GLY A 672 -18.63 -14.65 5.50
CA GLY A 672 -19.04 -16.02 5.80
C GLY A 672 -19.72 -16.74 4.64
N TRP A 673 -19.94 -18.03 4.83
CA TRP A 673 -20.74 -18.86 3.93
C TRP A 673 -22.21 -18.47 4.00
N LEU A 674 -22.89 -18.43 2.86
CA LEU A 674 -24.34 -18.27 2.73
C LEU A 674 -24.93 -19.57 2.18
N TYR A 675 -25.98 -20.09 2.82
CA TYR A 675 -26.65 -21.31 2.40
C TYR A 675 -28.00 -21.00 1.72
N ALA A 676 -28.55 -21.96 0.97
CA ALA A 676 -29.88 -21.79 0.39
C ALA A 676 -30.94 -21.47 1.47
N GLY A 677 -31.63 -20.35 1.31
CA GLY A 677 -32.62 -19.84 2.28
C GLY A 677 -32.04 -18.90 3.33
N ASP A 678 -30.72 -18.72 3.37
CA ASP A 678 -30.10 -17.76 4.27
C ASP A 678 -30.31 -16.32 3.80
N VAL A 679 -30.34 -15.47 4.81
CA VAL A 679 -30.30 -14.02 4.66
C VAL A 679 -29.10 -13.52 5.47
N ALA A 680 -28.17 -12.85 4.79
CA ALA A 680 -27.07 -12.15 5.42
C ALA A 680 -27.29 -10.64 5.34
N ALA A 681 -27.42 -10.01 6.50
CA ALA A 681 -27.49 -8.57 6.60
C ALA A 681 -26.13 -7.95 6.96
N MET A 682 -25.73 -6.91 6.23
CA MET A 682 -24.51 -6.13 6.40
C MET A 682 -24.87 -4.66 6.62
N THR A 683 -24.67 -4.14 7.84
CA THR A 683 -24.91 -2.71 8.11
C THR A 683 -23.76 -1.84 7.58
N LEU A 684 -24.08 -0.92 6.68
CA LEU A 684 -23.19 0.14 6.22
C LEU A 684 -23.20 1.29 7.22
N ALA A 685 -22.11 1.44 7.96
CA ALA A 685 -21.93 2.61 8.82
C ALA A 685 -21.83 3.88 7.95
N SER A 686 -22.58 4.92 8.32
CA SER A 686 -22.59 6.22 7.64
C SER A 686 -21.20 6.83 7.46
N LYS A 687 -20.27 6.58 8.40
CA LYS A 687 -18.87 7.03 8.30
C LYS A 687 -18.12 6.43 7.09
N ARG A 688 -18.45 5.20 6.67
CA ARG A 688 -17.84 4.55 5.49
C ARG A 688 -18.50 5.01 4.19
N LEU A 689 -19.83 5.19 4.20
CA LEU A 689 -20.57 5.78 3.08
C LEU A 689 -20.11 7.22 2.80
N GLY A 690 -19.82 8.01 3.84
CA GLY A 690 -19.30 9.36 3.71
C GLY A 690 -17.91 9.46 3.09
N ALA A 691 -17.19 8.34 2.97
CA ALA A 691 -15.92 8.27 2.24
C ALA A 691 -16.11 8.04 0.73
N HIS A 692 -17.34 7.76 0.28
CA HIS A 692 -17.77 7.71 -1.12
C HIS A 692 -18.64 8.94 -1.44
N PRO A 693 -18.01 10.08 -1.71
CA PRO A 693 -18.72 11.34 -1.82
C PRO A 693 -19.64 11.46 -3.05
N LEU A 694 -19.49 10.60 -4.07
CA LEU A 694 -20.41 10.47 -5.21
C LEU A 694 -21.67 9.68 -4.90
N GLY A 695 -21.71 9.05 -3.72
CA GLY A 695 -22.64 7.98 -3.44
C GLY A 695 -22.16 6.70 -4.14
N ILE A 696 -22.64 5.56 -3.65
CA ILE A 696 -22.23 4.29 -4.22
C ILE A 696 -23.20 3.90 -5.32
N ASP A 697 -22.72 3.84 -6.55
CA ASP A 697 -23.52 3.52 -7.74
C ASP A 697 -23.25 2.12 -8.29
N SER A 698 -22.31 1.38 -7.69
CA SER A 698 -22.16 -0.06 -7.90
C SER A 698 -21.84 -0.80 -6.62
N LEU A 699 -22.47 -1.97 -6.50
CA LEU A 699 -22.15 -3.01 -5.53
C LEU A 699 -21.63 -4.20 -6.33
N ALA A 700 -20.34 -4.46 -6.24
CA ALA A 700 -19.78 -5.71 -6.72
C ALA A 700 -19.80 -6.75 -5.58
N VAL A 701 -20.35 -7.91 -5.86
CA VAL A 701 -20.27 -9.10 -5.01
C VAL A 701 -19.43 -10.12 -5.77
N ASP A 702 -18.22 -10.37 -5.29
CA ASP A 702 -17.40 -11.50 -5.74
C ASP A 702 -17.75 -12.72 -4.90
N ALA A 703 -18.21 -13.79 -5.54
CA ALA A 703 -18.67 -14.99 -4.87
C ALA A 703 -18.34 -16.26 -5.67
N ALA A 704 -18.18 -17.37 -4.95
CA ALA A 704 -18.18 -18.71 -5.51
C ALA A 704 -19.51 -19.38 -5.20
N ALA A 705 -20.16 -19.88 -6.25
CA ALA A 705 -21.32 -20.73 -6.11
C ALA A 705 -20.89 -22.20 -6.09
N PHE A 706 -21.45 -22.98 -5.17
CA PHE A 706 -21.24 -24.41 -5.02
C PHE A 706 -22.60 -25.13 -4.99
N GLY A 707 -22.69 -26.30 -5.63
CA GLY A 707 -23.83 -27.21 -5.43
C GLY A 707 -25.12 -26.86 -6.19
N GLY A 708 -25.03 -26.32 -7.40
CA GLY A 708 -26.16 -26.07 -8.31
C GLY A 708 -26.24 -24.62 -8.77
N ASP A 709 -27.33 -24.27 -9.45
CA ASP A 709 -27.64 -22.89 -9.80
C ASP A 709 -27.91 -22.10 -8.51
N VAL A 710 -27.22 -20.96 -8.37
CA VAL A 710 -27.36 -20.08 -7.22
C VAL A 710 -27.86 -18.73 -7.69
N SER A 711 -28.95 -18.25 -7.09
CA SER A 711 -29.45 -16.90 -7.27
C SER A 711 -29.21 -16.09 -6.00
N LEU A 712 -28.56 -14.94 -6.17
CA LEU A 712 -28.27 -13.96 -5.13
C LEU A 712 -29.19 -12.75 -5.33
N ASP A 713 -30.16 -12.56 -4.44
CA ASP A 713 -31.00 -11.37 -4.38
C ASP A 713 -30.38 -10.40 -3.36
N VAL A 714 -30.04 -9.19 -3.81
CA VAL A 714 -29.42 -8.15 -3.01
C VAL A 714 -30.39 -7.02 -2.79
N VAL A 715 -30.71 -6.77 -1.52
CA VAL A 715 -31.65 -5.75 -1.07
C VAL A 715 -30.88 -4.71 -0.26
N VAL A 716 -30.87 -3.46 -0.69
CA VAL A 716 -30.34 -2.35 0.11
C VAL A 716 -31.49 -1.64 0.80
N ARG A 717 -31.41 -1.55 2.12
CA ARG A 717 -32.38 -0.87 2.97
C ARG A 717 -31.78 0.37 3.63
N LYS A 718 -32.59 1.41 3.78
CA LYS A 718 -32.28 2.62 4.55
C LYS A 718 -33.08 2.63 5.84
N ARG A 719 -32.47 3.04 6.94
CA ARG A 719 -33.18 3.21 8.21
C ARG A 719 -33.97 4.52 8.19
N VAL A 720 -35.30 4.44 8.35
CA VAL A 720 -36.24 5.58 8.34
C VAL A 720 -37.16 5.47 9.55
N HIS A 721 -37.33 6.56 10.32
CA HIS A 721 -38.27 6.73 11.44
C HIS A 721 -38.78 5.44 12.15
N GLY A 722 -37.88 4.67 12.75
CA GLY A 722 -38.24 3.48 13.56
C GLY A 722 -38.26 2.14 12.81
N GLY A 723 -37.99 2.13 11.50
CA GLY A 723 -37.94 0.92 10.68
C GLY A 723 -36.85 0.95 9.60
N TRP A 724 -36.90 -0.07 8.73
CA TRP A 724 -36.08 -0.18 7.53
C TRP A 724 -36.99 -0.09 6.31
N GLU A 725 -36.61 0.77 5.36
CA GLU A 725 -37.28 0.93 4.07
C GLU A 725 -36.36 0.39 2.97
N GLU A 726 -36.89 -0.40 2.04
CA GLU A 726 -36.15 -0.87 0.87
C GLU A 726 -35.86 0.31 -0.07
N GLU A 727 -34.58 0.58 -0.31
CA GLU A 727 -34.13 1.67 -1.17
C GLU A 727 -33.76 1.16 -2.56
N TRP A 728 -33.25 -0.07 -2.65
CA TRP A 728 -32.87 -0.70 -3.91
C TRP A 728 -32.90 -2.23 -3.80
N ARG A 729 -33.19 -2.92 -4.90
CA ARG A 729 -33.10 -4.37 -5.03
C ARG A 729 -32.54 -4.74 -6.40
N GLY A 730 -31.68 -5.75 -6.44
CA GLY A 730 -31.24 -6.37 -7.67
C GLY A 730 -30.86 -7.82 -7.44
N ALA A 731 -31.00 -8.63 -8.47
CA ALA A 731 -30.71 -10.06 -8.41
C ALA A 731 -29.58 -10.42 -9.37
N ALA A 732 -28.90 -11.51 -9.05
CA ALA A 732 -27.86 -12.07 -9.87
C ALA A 732 -27.94 -13.59 -9.90
N GLU A 733 -27.76 -14.16 -11.07
CA GLU A 733 -27.75 -15.60 -11.27
C GLU A 733 -26.32 -16.06 -11.54
N PHE A 734 -25.89 -17.05 -10.77
CA PHE A 734 -24.66 -17.79 -10.99
C PHE A 734 -25.07 -19.09 -11.69
N VAL A 735 -24.92 -19.08 -13.02
CA VAL A 735 -25.18 -20.24 -13.88
C VAL A 735 -23.87 -21.01 -14.01
N GLU A 736 -23.93 -22.32 -13.79
CA GLU A 736 -22.82 -23.27 -13.63
C GLU A 736 -22.26 -23.39 -12.19
N ALA A 737 -22.61 -24.51 -11.55
CA ALA A 737 -22.01 -24.93 -10.29
C ALA A 737 -20.50 -25.16 -10.50
N ASP A 738 -19.66 -24.43 -9.76
CA ASP A 738 -18.17 -24.49 -9.71
C ASP A 738 -17.40 -23.39 -10.43
N GLY A 739 -18.05 -22.29 -10.77
CA GLY A 739 -17.39 -21.08 -11.24
C GLY A 739 -17.11 -20.07 -10.11
N ARG A 740 -15.97 -19.36 -10.20
CA ARG A 740 -15.83 -18.06 -9.54
C ARG A 740 -16.57 -17.03 -10.40
N GLY A 741 -17.49 -16.29 -9.79
CA GLY A 741 -18.28 -15.27 -10.47
C GLY A 741 -18.25 -13.96 -9.71
N GLY A 742 -18.04 -12.86 -10.43
CA GLY A 742 -18.27 -11.52 -9.89
C GLY A 742 -19.57 -10.98 -10.46
N VAL A 743 -20.48 -10.57 -9.59
CA VAL A 743 -21.67 -9.83 -10.01
C VAL A 743 -21.47 -8.37 -9.61
N THR A 744 -21.37 -7.50 -10.61
CA THR A 744 -21.47 -6.06 -10.37
C THR A 744 -22.91 -5.60 -10.58
N LEU A 745 -23.59 -5.31 -9.48
CA LEU A 745 -24.92 -4.76 -9.47
C LEU A 745 -24.84 -3.23 -9.51
N ARG A 746 -25.42 -2.62 -10.55
CA ARG A 746 -25.54 -1.16 -10.64
C ARG A 746 -26.68 -0.67 -9.76
N ILE A 747 -26.37 0.27 -8.89
CA ILE A 747 -27.32 0.90 -7.99
C ILE A 747 -27.78 2.20 -8.62
N ASN A 748 -29.05 2.26 -9.02
CA ASN A 748 -29.65 3.44 -9.63
C ASN A 748 -30.99 3.76 -8.94
N PRO A 749 -31.11 4.94 -8.27
CA PRO A 749 -30.09 5.97 -8.11
C PRO A 749 -28.92 5.57 -7.17
N PRO A 750 -27.74 6.23 -7.25
CA PRO A 750 -26.63 5.97 -6.34
C PRO A 750 -27.02 6.14 -4.86
N LEU A 751 -26.48 5.27 -4.01
CA LEU A 751 -26.67 5.28 -2.57
C LEU A 751 -26.04 6.56 -1.95
N GLY A 752 -26.84 7.60 -1.68
CA GLY A 752 -26.38 8.87 -1.08
C GLY A 752 -25.88 8.78 0.37
N VAL A 753 -24.99 9.65 0.84
CA VAL A 753 -24.23 9.51 2.11
C VAL A 753 -25.03 9.57 3.44
N GLU A 754 -26.34 9.88 3.40
CA GLU A 754 -27.15 10.12 4.60
C GLU A 754 -27.91 8.89 5.10
N GLY A 755 -27.87 8.69 6.42
CA GLY A 755 -28.57 7.61 7.12
C GLY A 755 -27.74 6.34 7.30
N LYS A 756 -28.26 5.41 8.12
CA LYS A 756 -27.71 4.05 8.22
C LYS A 756 -28.34 3.21 7.12
N ARG A 757 -27.52 2.50 6.36
CA ARG A 757 -27.99 1.51 5.40
C ARG A 757 -27.66 0.10 5.84
N GLU A 758 -28.41 -0.84 5.32
CA GLU A 758 -28.17 -2.27 5.47
C GLU A 758 -28.25 -2.89 4.08
N VAL A 759 -27.18 -3.59 3.67
CA VAL A 759 -27.18 -4.44 2.48
C VAL A 759 -27.54 -5.83 2.96
N GLU A 760 -28.66 -6.34 2.50
CA GLU A 760 -29.16 -7.67 2.76
C GLU A 760 -28.92 -8.53 1.53
N LEU A 761 -28.10 -9.56 1.68
CA LEU A 761 -27.84 -10.59 0.68
C LEU A 761 -28.74 -11.78 0.98
N ARG A 762 -29.53 -12.22 0.01
CA ARG A 762 -30.43 -13.37 0.11
C ARG A 762 -30.02 -14.39 -0.92
N VAL A 763 -29.77 -15.62 -0.48
CA VAL A 763 -29.33 -16.68 -1.38
C VAL A 763 -30.45 -17.70 -1.57
N SER A 764 -30.74 -18.02 -2.82
CA SER A 764 -31.71 -19.03 -3.22
C SER A 764 -31.04 -20.03 -4.16
N GLY A 765 -31.18 -21.33 -3.86
CA GLY A 765 -30.45 -22.39 -4.56
C GLY A 765 -29.00 -22.53 -4.10
N GLY A 766 -28.49 -23.77 -4.14
CA GLY A 766 -27.09 -24.14 -3.83
C GLY A 766 -26.49 -23.57 -2.53
N TYR A 767 -25.18 -23.32 -2.57
CA TYR A 767 -24.37 -22.74 -1.51
C TYR A 767 -23.50 -21.64 -2.10
N LEU A 768 -23.32 -20.54 -1.37
CA LEU A 768 -22.55 -19.41 -1.86
C LEU A 768 -21.48 -19.03 -0.84
N LEU A 769 -20.23 -19.00 -1.29
CA LEU A 769 -19.11 -18.41 -0.56
C LEU A 769 -18.91 -17.00 -1.08
N ALA A 770 -19.33 -16.00 -0.32
CA ALA A 770 -19.12 -14.60 -0.68
C ALA A 770 -17.70 -14.19 -0.31
N PHE A 771 -16.88 -13.83 -1.28
CA PHE A 771 -15.48 -13.44 -1.08
C PHE A 771 -15.33 -11.99 -0.72
N ASP A 772 -16.06 -11.09 -1.39
CA ASP A 772 -15.97 -9.66 -1.17
C ASP A 772 -17.25 -8.95 -1.60
N VAL A 773 -17.70 -8.00 -0.77
CA VAL A 773 -18.70 -7.01 -1.16
C VAL A 773 -17.96 -5.68 -1.30
N VAL A 774 -17.72 -5.29 -2.55
CA VAL A 774 -17.07 -4.03 -2.88
C VAL A 774 -18.14 -3.02 -3.25
N LEU A 775 -18.27 -2.00 -2.43
CA LEU A 775 -18.98 -0.79 -2.82
C LEU A 775 -17.99 0.12 -3.53
N SER A 776 -18.26 0.44 -4.78
CA SER A 776 -17.43 1.31 -5.57
C SER A 776 -18.25 2.46 -6.13
N GLU A 777 -17.58 3.60 -6.26
CA GLU A 777 -18.01 4.62 -7.20
C GLU A 777 -17.52 4.14 -8.56
N SER A 778 -18.43 3.74 -9.44
CA SER A 778 -18.08 3.29 -10.76
C SER A 778 -17.33 4.42 -11.49
N GLU A 779 -16.13 4.10 -11.96
CA GLU A 779 -15.50 4.85 -13.03
C GLU A 779 -16.39 4.70 -14.28
N ARG A 780 -17.44 5.51 -14.40
CA ARG A 780 -18.18 5.60 -15.68
C ARG A 780 -17.22 6.14 -16.73
N GLY A 781 -16.57 5.26 -17.49
CA GLY A 781 -15.60 5.71 -18.49
C GLY A 781 -14.90 4.69 -19.40
N ALA A 782 -15.17 3.38 -19.35
CA ALA A 782 -14.83 2.50 -20.48
C ALA A 782 -16.12 2.11 -21.19
N ALA A 783 -16.33 2.68 -22.38
CA ALA A 783 -17.39 2.26 -23.27
C ALA A 783 -17.23 0.77 -23.55
N ALA A 784 -18.21 -0.04 -23.14
CA ALA A 784 -18.51 -1.25 -23.89
C ALA A 784 -18.92 -0.78 -25.30
N GLY A 785 -18.01 -0.93 -26.25
CA GLY A 785 -18.39 -0.95 -27.66
C GLY A 785 -19.29 -2.17 -27.93
N PRO A 786 -20.07 -2.16 -29.02
CA PRO A 786 -20.84 -3.34 -29.43
C PRO A 786 -19.96 -4.58 -29.59
#